data_AF-A0A3D4M323-F1
#
_entry.id   AF-A0A3D4M323-F1
#
_cell.length_a   1.000
_cell.length_b   1.000
_cell.length_c   1.000
_cell.angle_alpha   90.00
_cell.angle_beta   90.00
_cell.angle_gamma   90.00
#
_symmetry.space_group_name_H-M   'P 1'
#
loop_
_entity.id
_entity.type
_entity.pdbx_description
1 polymer ?
#
loop_
_entity_poly.entity_id
_entity_poly.type
_entity_poly.pdbx_seq_one_letter_code
_entity_poly.pdbx_strand_id
1 'polypeptide(L)'
;MYVIPTEQQVTMLRDRELVFHGKVRAGRFEFFGRDFRFNYKNFTVDMDAIDSMRFFFPDDNGNLQKINSVLQDITGTLYIDNPSNKSGRKPFPDYPIFKSTKASKVYYDYPYIYGGVYNRENFYFATDPFTIDSLDNFTREGLRFAGTFVSADIFPDFREEVTVQDDFSLGFIKTIDMPAYKGTGVAKVTMSISNRGLHGKGQVEFATLVNKSQEIDFFPDSMNAITESFYVPESAIYPKVEGINVITHWDPYKDRMVQRTTDAPILMFGDVKLSGEYIHRKKGAEGDGVIDFNDAAITSDNMHFDKTRMWADTSTLVIRSIDSTKFAFKAVNVKSDVDFSKRFGDFKSNSDGANSEFPYNQYKSSLNEFKWDIKKKHLNFNTPLDKPIESTYFLSTHKDQDSLVFSSRKALYDLNTFTLFADQVPHIHVADSRVIPDSGKVIIRADAAMDPLLHSRIIMDTVNKWHEFYECHTTIFGRLNMGANGFYDYISKDGKKNTVNAHEIKVDYVAKTALAYAHVYDTMHFTMTPRFEFKGDLLLKGAYRGAHFDGFAHPVQSLTRPSSGWWREKRSFVPDSVLFHIEDPYNEDKKPMKLGMWITLDSIHTYPSFFTLGRNYSDSAIVKVREGIVYFDDSDGKFYAGDSLKLKAGAAKGNIITLDDKTGIVYAEGKTDLGVNTGHVRINTAGNATFLHKDSSMTLDLMMVLDFALPKEAVTFFTNKMIENSVGLNATYNNREMIPKALAELMEEKEYKDAMEEMKTGGIPLSKSIEGLMFISEIKLVWDQDRKAYVSVGDIGITSVGNTKFEKRVKGKLMIERKRSGDEITFYFQTDDNHWYFINYLRNNLYIYSSESDFNNLIRDLYTEVSKDGYTLKLASPRAKIKFMSSFEAKKEGEE
;
A
#
# COMPACT_ATOMS: atom_id res chain seq x y z
N MET A 1 29.09 -98.67 6.79
CA MET A 1 27.98 -98.11 7.61
C MET A 1 28.43 -98.01 9.05
N TYR A 2 27.99 -96.98 9.78
CA TYR A 2 28.12 -96.93 11.24
C TYR A 2 26.86 -96.34 11.88
N VAL A 3 26.66 -96.64 13.16
CA VAL A 3 25.53 -96.14 13.97
C VAL A 3 26.07 -95.37 15.16
N ILE A 4 25.46 -94.22 15.47
CA ILE A 4 25.70 -93.45 16.69
C ILE A 4 24.38 -93.35 17.43
N PRO A 5 24.15 -94.19 18.46
CA PRO A 5 22.90 -94.15 19.19
C PRO A 5 22.76 -92.88 20.04
N THR A 6 21.55 -92.32 20.08
CA THR A 6 21.16 -91.31 21.07
C THR A 6 21.32 -91.93 22.45
N GLU A 7 21.84 -91.17 23.42
CA GLU A 7 22.15 -91.66 24.78
C GLU A 7 23.20 -92.79 24.86
N GLN A 8 23.86 -93.15 23.74
CA GLN A 8 24.84 -94.24 23.66
C GLN A 8 24.26 -95.62 24.06
N GLN A 9 22.94 -95.82 23.92
CA GLN A 9 22.25 -97.06 24.27
C GLN A 9 21.71 -97.80 23.05
N VAL A 10 21.73 -99.15 23.11
CA VAL A 10 21.10 -100.04 22.13
C VAL A 10 20.42 -101.18 22.88
N THR A 11 19.19 -101.53 22.49
CA THR A 11 18.45 -102.65 23.05
C THR A 11 18.60 -103.87 22.15
N MET A 12 19.18 -104.96 22.67
CA MET A 12 19.27 -106.23 21.93
C MET A 12 18.05 -107.10 22.21
N LEU A 13 17.40 -107.56 21.14
CA LEU A 13 16.27 -108.48 21.18
C LEU A 13 16.70 -109.90 20.77
N ARG A 14 15.74 -110.84 20.71
CA ARG A 14 15.97 -112.16 20.13
C ARG A 14 16.41 -112.04 18.65
N ASP A 15 17.05 -113.09 18.14
CA ASP A 15 17.51 -113.17 16.74
C ASP A 15 18.54 -112.10 16.33
N ARG A 16 19.27 -111.55 17.32
CA ARG A 16 20.30 -110.50 17.14
C ARG A 16 19.74 -109.21 16.55
N GLU A 17 18.44 -108.98 16.72
CA GLU A 17 17.85 -107.69 16.37
C GLU A 17 18.27 -106.62 17.38
N LEU A 18 18.45 -105.40 16.89
CA LEU A 18 18.81 -104.25 17.72
C LEU A 18 17.79 -103.14 17.52
N VAL A 19 17.33 -102.54 18.61
CA VAL A 19 16.51 -101.33 18.61
C VAL A 19 17.34 -100.18 19.14
N PHE A 20 17.38 -99.07 18.40
CA PHE A 20 18.15 -97.89 18.78
C PHE A 20 17.53 -96.62 18.19
N HIS A 21 17.90 -95.49 18.78
CA HIS A 21 17.57 -94.14 18.30
C HIS A 21 18.87 -93.46 17.89
N GLY A 22 18.85 -92.46 17.02
CA GLY A 22 20.03 -91.64 16.72
C GLY A 22 20.41 -91.62 15.25
N LYS A 23 21.72 -91.62 14.97
CA LYS A 23 22.25 -91.43 13.62
C LYS A 23 22.69 -92.75 13.00
N VAL A 24 22.20 -93.03 11.80
CA VAL A 24 22.72 -94.09 10.92
C VAL A 24 23.42 -93.46 9.74
N ARG A 25 24.68 -93.81 9.49
CA ARG A 25 25.39 -93.43 8.25
C ARG A 25 25.60 -94.64 7.36
N ALA A 26 25.05 -94.59 6.15
CA ALA A 26 25.22 -95.58 5.10
C ALA A 26 25.72 -94.88 3.84
N GLY A 27 26.93 -95.21 3.41
CA GLY A 27 27.64 -94.48 2.36
C GLY A 27 27.69 -92.99 2.58
N ARG A 28 27.17 -92.25 1.60
CA ARG A 28 27.08 -90.79 1.58
C ARG A 28 25.78 -90.26 2.18
N PHE A 29 24.97 -91.10 2.82
CA PHE A 29 23.71 -90.70 3.46
C PHE A 29 23.77 -90.83 4.98
N GLU A 30 23.18 -89.87 5.68
CA GLU A 30 22.96 -89.88 7.12
C GLU A 30 21.46 -89.79 7.41
N PHE A 31 20.95 -90.74 8.19
CA PHE A 31 19.58 -90.80 8.66
C PHE A 31 19.56 -90.47 10.15
N PHE A 32 18.73 -89.51 10.54
CA PHE A 32 18.51 -89.13 11.93
C PHE A 32 17.07 -89.45 12.28
N GLY A 33 16.86 -90.20 13.36
CA GLY A 33 15.51 -90.56 13.77
C GLY A 33 15.47 -91.38 15.04
N ARG A 34 14.31 -91.98 15.27
CA ARG A 34 13.99 -92.77 16.46
C ARG A 34 13.39 -94.12 16.05
N ASP A 35 13.47 -95.09 16.97
CA ASP A 35 12.86 -96.40 16.82
C ASP A 35 13.40 -97.19 15.62
N PHE A 36 14.70 -97.05 15.32
CA PHE A 36 15.35 -97.83 14.27
C PHE A 36 15.54 -99.27 14.73
N ARG A 37 15.15 -100.23 13.88
CA ARG A 37 15.24 -101.66 14.17
C ARG A 37 16.14 -102.35 13.16
N PHE A 38 17.31 -102.78 13.60
CA PHE A 38 18.20 -103.62 12.80
C PHE A 38 17.71 -105.07 12.79
N ASN A 39 17.44 -105.60 11.60
CA ASN A 39 17.07 -106.98 11.36
C ASN A 39 18.29 -107.78 10.89
N TYR A 40 18.86 -108.62 11.75
CA TYR A 40 20.06 -109.40 11.40
C TYR A 40 19.79 -110.43 10.30
N LYS A 41 18.60 -111.06 10.26
CA LYS A 41 18.27 -112.10 9.27
C LYS A 41 18.30 -111.53 7.85
N ASN A 42 17.58 -110.43 7.64
CA ASN A 42 17.43 -109.75 6.35
C ASN A 42 18.55 -108.75 6.06
N PHE A 43 19.39 -108.44 7.05
CA PHE A 43 20.48 -107.47 6.94
C PHE A 43 19.99 -106.07 6.54
N THR A 44 18.89 -105.64 7.18
CA THR A 44 18.23 -104.35 6.97
C THR A 44 18.13 -103.55 8.27
N VAL A 45 17.91 -102.25 8.17
CA VAL A 45 17.42 -101.40 9.26
C VAL A 45 16.07 -100.84 8.85
N ASP A 46 15.02 -101.22 9.58
CA ASP A 46 13.70 -100.62 9.45
C ASP A 46 13.70 -99.30 10.21
N MET A 47 13.28 -98.23 9.53
CA MET A 47 13.33 -96.85 10.00
C MET A 47 11.93 -96.24 9.93
N ASP A 48 11.12 -96.50 10.95
CA ASP A 48 9.70 -96.11 10.99
C ASP A 48 9.47 -94.61 11.23
N ALA A 49 10.47 -93.89 11.77
CA ALA A 49 10.42 -92.45 11.99
C ALA A 49 11.80 -91.80 11.79
N ILE A 50 12.04 -91.26 10.59
CA ILE A 50 13.24 -90.48 10.26
C ILE A 50 12.89 -89.00 10.32
N ASP A 51 13.51 -88.27 11.26
CA ASP A 51 13.36 -86.82 11.41
C ASP A 51 13.99 -86.07 10.24
N SER A 52 15.18 -86.51 9.80
CA SER A 52 15.83 -85.95 8.62
C SER A 52 16.79 -86.93 7.95
N MET A 53 16.79 -86.92 6.62
CA MET A 53 17.82 -87.55 5.80
C MET A 53 18.71 -86.47 5.20
N ARG A 54 20.02 -86.63 5.39
CA ARG A 54 21.08 -85.79 4.82
C ARG A 54 21.92 -86.62 3.89
N PHE A 55 22.45 -86.00 2.85
CA PHE A 55 23.38 -86.67 1.95
C PHE A 55 24.50 -85.73 1.52
N PHE A 56 25.62 -86.33 1.15
CA PHE A 56 26.86 -85.66 0.80
C PHE A 56 27.17 -85.92 -0.67
N PHE A 57 27.55 -84.87 -1.38
CA PHE A 57 27.92 -84.93 -2.78
C PHE A 57 29.34 -84.42 -2.98
N PRO A 58 30.21 -85.10 -3.75
CA PRO A 58 31.54 -84.59 -4.06
C PRO A 58 31.45 -83.30 -4.90
N ASP A 59 32.12 -82.24 -4.48
CA ASP A 59 32.33 -81.04 -5.31
C ASP A 59 33.22 -81.37 -6.52
N ASP A 60 33.43 -80.39 -7.40
CA ASP A 60 34.27 -80.54 -8.61
C ASP A 60 35.73 -80.95 -8.28
N ASN A 61 36.17 -80.75 -7.04
CA ASN A 61 37.50 -81.12 -6.53
C ASN A 61 37.50 -82.50 -5.82
N GLY A 62 36.36 -83.19 -5.75
CA GLY A 62 36.19 -84.48 -5.10
C GLY A 62 35.96 -84.43 -3.57
N ASN A 63 35.82 -83.24 -2.98
CA ASN A 63 35.51 -83.10 -1.55
C ASN A 63 34.02 -83.31 -1.29
N LEU A 64 33.66 -84.13 -0.30
CA LEU A 64 32.27 -84.35 0.07
C LEU A 64 31.63 -83.10 0.68
N GLN A 65 30.83 -82.40 -0.10
CA GLN A 65 30.00 -81.27 0.31
C GLN A 65 28.64 -81.75 0.81
N LYS A 66 28.18 -81.14 1.90
CA LYS A 66 26.87 -81.44 2.49
C LYS A 66 25.76 -80.72 1.71
N ILE A 67 24.68 -81.44 1.42
CA ILE A 67 23.46 -80.82 0.89
C ILE A 67 22.68 -80.13 2.01
N ASN A 68 22.30 -78.88 1.74
CA ASN A 68 21.77 -77.94 2.71
C ASN A 68 20.29 -78.18 3.03
N SER A 69 19.54 -78.73 2.08
CA SER A 69 18.16 -79.19 2.29
C SER A 69 18.13 -80.61 2.85
N VAL A 70 17.12 -80.91 3.66
CA VAL A 70 16.87 -82.26 4.15
C VAL A 70 15.49 -82.72 3.70
N LEU A 71 15.40 -84.00 3.32
CA LEU A 71 14.11 -84.67 3.25
C LEU A 71 13.69 -84.97 4.69
N GLN A 72 12.45 -84.62 5.03
CA GLN A 72 11.84 -84.80 6.35
C GLN A 72 10.58 -85.65 6.21
N ASP A 73 10.05 -86.13 7.33
CA ASP A 73 8.87 -86.99 7.39
C ASP A 73 9.05 -88.30 6.58
N ILE A 74 10.25 -88.90 6.67
CA ILE A 74 10.59 -90.11 5.91
C ILE A 74 10.34 -91.36 6.75
N THR A 75 9.82 -92.39 6.12
CA THR A 75 9.77 -93.76 6.67
C THR A 75 10.30 -94.72 5.63
N GLY A 76 11.13 -95.69 6.01
CA GLY A 76 11.70 -96.59 5.02
C GLY A 76 12.52 -97.73 5.59
N THR A 77 13.05 -98.55 4.70
CA THR A 77 13.97 -99.64 5.04
C THR A 77 15.31 -99.39 4.35
N LEU A 78 16.38 -99.35 5.14
CA LEU A 78 17.76 -99.36 4.65
C LEU A 78 18.23 -100.80 4.52
N TYR A 79 18.53 -101.22 3.31
CA TYR A 79 19.16 -102.49 3.00
C TYR A 79 20.67 -102.31 3.01
N ILE A 80 21.37 -102.91 3.99
CA ILE A 80 22.79 -102.68 4.21
C ILE A 80 23.62 -103.36 3.11
N ASP A 81 23.30 -104.62 2.82
CA ASP A 81 23.91 -105.46 1.77
C ASP A 81 22.93 -106.62 1.47
N ASN A 82 23.25 -107.48 0.51
CA ASN A 82 22.52 -108.70 0.26
C ASN A 82 22.47 -109.57 1.54
N PRO A 83 21.33 -110.18 1.92
CA PRO A 83 21.22 -110.98 3.15
C PRO A 83 22.22 -112.15 3.24
N SER A 84 22.73 -112.64 2.09
CA SER A 84 23.75 -113.68 2.01
C SER A 84 25.20 -113.17 2.11
N ASN A 85 25.42 -111.85 2.12
CA ASN A 85 26.73 -111.19 2.08
C ASN A 85 27.11 -110.46 3.38
N LYS A 86 26.66 -110.94 4.54
CA LYS A 86 26.91 -110.31 5.86
C LYS A 86 28.39 -110.08 6.22
N SER A 87 29.32 -110.74 5.52
CA SER A 87 30.78 -110.60 5.68
C SER A 87 31.46 -109.75 4.59
N GLY A 88 30.71 -109.19 3.63
CA GLY A 88 31.23 -108.30 2.59
C GLY A 88 32.17 -108.98 1.57
N ARG A 89 32.06 -110.31 1.37
CA ARG A 89 32.99 -111.09 0.54
C ARG A 89 32.74 -110.96 -0.97
N LYS A 90 31.51 -110.63 -1.38
CA LYS A 90 31.13 -110.41 -2.78
C LYS A 90 30.74 -108.95 -3.00
N PRO A 91 31.09 -108.34 -4.15
CA PRO A 91 30.62 -106.99 -4.46
C PRO A 91 29.16 -107.03 -4.94
N PHE A 92 28.31 -106.20 -4.33
CA PHE A 92 26.95 -105.92 -4.79
C PHE A 92 26.81 -104.40 -5.03
N PRO A 93 27.02 -103.91 -6.26
CA PRO A 93 27.11 -102.48 -6.57
C PRO A 93 25.88 -101.66 -6.16
N ASP A 94 24.69 -102.26 -6.17
CA ASP A 94 23.43 -101.60 -5.86
C ASP A 94 23.27 -101.33 -4.36
N TYR A 95 24.04 -101.99 -3.49
CA TYR A 95 23.94 -101.81 -2.03
C TYR A 95 24.97 -100.79 -1.52
N PRO A 96 24.66 -100.03 -0.44
CA PRO A 96 23.39 -100.02 0.30
C PRO A 96 22.23 -99.42 -0.51
N ILE A 97 21.00 -99.87 -0.24
CA ILE A 97 19.75 -99.37 -0.86
C ILE A 97 18.85 -98.78 0.22
N PHE A 98 18.31 -97.59 0.02
CA PHE A 98 17.26 -97.03 0.86
C PHE A 98 15.93 -97.00 0.12
N LYS A 99 14.91 -97.65 0.68
CA LYS A 99 13.55 -97.64 0.13
C LYS A 99 12.60 -96.90 1.07
N SER A 100 12.16 -95.73 0.64
CA SER A 100 11.09 -94.98 1.33
C SER A 100 9.74 -95.65 1.07
N THR A 101 8.94 -95.82 2.12
CA THR A 101 7.63 -96.49 2.09
C THR A 101 6.46 -95.50 2.07
N LYS A 102 6.69 -94.23 2.39
CA LYS A 102 5.70 -93.15 2.39
C LYS A 102 6.22 -91.93 1.65
N ALA A 103 5.32 -91.00 1.36
CA ALA A 103 5.69 -89.69 0.87
C ALA A 103 6.53 -88.95 1.91
N SER A 104 7.48 -88.14 1.44
CA SER A 104 8.35 -87.30 2.29
C SER A 104 8.22 -85.85 1.87
N LYS A 105 8.80 -84.92 2.63
CA LYS A 105 8.68 -83.49 2.34
C LYS A 105 10.02 -82.78 2.30
N VAL A 106 10.13 -81.82 1.39
CA VAL A 106 11.17 -80.78 1.39
C VAL A 106 10.50 -79.47 1.80
N TYR A 107 11.01 -78.87 2.87
CA TYR A 107 10.53 -77.60 3.42
C TYR A 107 11.50 -76.46 3.06
N TYR A 108 10.95 -75.26 2.92
CA TYR A 108 11.67 -74.03 2.57
C TYR A 108 11.47 -72.93 3.61
N ASP A 109 11.09 -73.30 4.84
CA ASP A 109 10.70 -72.41 5.94
C ASP A 109 11.88 -71.93 6.80
N TYR A 110 13.10 -72.11 6.33
CA TYR A 110 14.29 -71.78 7.10
C TYR A 110 14.44 -70.27 7.31
N PRO A 111 14.86 -69.80 8.49
CA PRO A 111 15.01 -68.36 8.78
C PRO A 111 15.96 -67.59 7.84
N TYR A 112 16.94 -68.27 7.23
CA TYR A 112 17.85 -67.64 6.27
C TYR A 112 17.20 -67.43 4.88
N ILE A 113 16.03 -68.01 4.64
CA ILE A 113 15.22 -67.83 3.42
C ILE A 113 14.16 -66.77 3.73
N TYR A 114 14.49 -65.50 3.46
CA TYR A 114 13.58 -64.37 3.70
C TYR A 114 12.93 -64.36 5.09
N GLY A 115 13.68 -64.73 6.15
CA GLY A 115 13.15 -64.75 7.51
C GLY A 115 12.19 -65.90 7.83
N GLY A 116 12.08 -66.93 6.97
CA GLY A 116 11.15 -68.05 7.15
C GLY A 116 9.72 -67.75 6.71
N VAL A 117 9.55 -66.87 5.71
CA VAL A 117 8.23 -66.43 5.21
C VAL A 117 7.36 -67.57 4.64
N TYR A 118 7.98 -68.67 4.19
CA TYR A 118 7.29 -69.83 3.64
C TYR A 118 6.84 -70.78 4.76
N ASN A 119 5.56 -70.79 5.13
CA ASN A 119 5.05 -71.68 6.17
C ASN A 119 5.02 -73.15 5.71
N ARG A 120 5.66 -74.04 6.47
CA ARG A 120 5.71 -75.48 6.20
C ARG A 120 4.34 -76.18 6.08
N GLU A 121 3.27 -75.60 6.60
CA GLU A 121 1.92 -76.18 6.53
C GLU A 121 1.31 -76.09 5.12
N ASN A 122 1.72 -75.10 4.33
CA ASN A 122 1.15 -74.83 3.01
C ASN A 122 2.18 -74.48 1.92
N PHE A 123 3.48 -74.48 2.24
CA PHE A 123 4.56 -74.28 1.28
C PHE A 123 5.61 -75.38 1.42
N TYR A 124 5.58 -76.38 0.53
CA TYR A 124 6.49 -77.52 0.56
C TYR A 124 6.46 -78.29 -0.77
N PHE A 125 7.47 -79.14 -0.96
CA PHE A 125 7.45 -80.16 -1.99
C PHE A 125 7.22 -81.53 -1.35
N ALA A 126 6.13 -82.22 -1.72
CA ALA A 126 5.82 -83.57 -1.25
C ALA A 126 6.31 -84.59 -2.27
N THR A 127 7.33 -85.38 -1.92
CA THR A 127 7.88 -86.44 -2.77
C THR A 127 7.03 -87.69 -2.66
N ASP A 128 6.89 -88.43 -3.76
CA ASP A 128 6.36 -89.79 -3.75
C ASP A 128 7.32 -90.74 -3.00
N PRO A 129 6.87 -91.95 -2.58
CA PRO A 129 7.78 -92.99 -2.13
C PRO A 129 8.85 -93.30 -3.19
N PHE A 130 10.12 -93.28 -2.79
CA PHE A 130 11.27 -93.42 -3.68
C PHE A 130 12.21 -94.54 -3.23
N THR A 131 13.03 -95.05 -4.15
CA THR A 131 14.13 -95.98 -3.85
C THR A 131 15.42 -95.38 -4.36
N ILE A 132 16.45 -95.34 -3.51
CA ILE A 132 17.81 -94.93 -3.87
C ILE A 132 18.69 -96.16 -3.70
N ASP A 133 19.32 -96.63 -4.77
CA ASP A 133 20.36 -97.64 -4.74
C ASP A 133 21.76 -96.99 -4.73
N SER A 134 22.79 -97.80 -4.55
CA SER A 134 24.20 -97.40 -4.61
C SER A 134 24.51 -96.16 -3.75
N LEU A 135 24.08 -96.15 -2.49
CA LEU A 135 24.25 -95.03 -1.54
C LEU A 135 25.73 -94.58 -1.36
N ASP A 136 26.68 -95.40 -1.79
CA ASP A 136 28.12 -95.09 -1.78
C ASP A 136 28.58 -94.22 -2.98
N ASN A 137 27.93 -94.31 -4.15
CA ASN A 137 28.44 -93.81 -5.44
C ASN A 137 27.37 -93.20 -6.38
N PHE A 138 26.30 -92.61 -5.84
CA PHE A 138 25.27 -91.94 -6.66
C PHE A 138 25.80 -90.70 -7.42
N THR A 139 25.23 -90.41 -8.60
CA THR A 139 25.50 -89.20 -9.40
C THR A 139 24.48 -88.09 -9.13
N ARG A 140 24.83 -86.83 -9.41
CA ARG A 140 23.93 -85.68 -9.21
C ARG A 140 22.71 -85.78 -10.10
N GLU A 141 22.89 -86.28 -11.32
CA GLU A 141 21.86 -86.43 -12.34
C GLU A 141 20.87 -87.56 -12.01
N GLY A 142 21.31 -88.56 -11.23
CA GLY A 142 20.53 -89.73 -10.83
C GLY A 142 19.62 -89.52 -9.61
N LEU A 143 19.86 -88.46 -8.82
CA LEU A 143 19.05 -88.19 -7.63
C LEU A 143 17.89 -87.25 -7.95
N ARG A 144 16.73 -87.84 -8.26
CA ARG A 144 15.51 -87.14 -8.63
C ARG A 144 14.34 -87.66 -7.81
N PHE A 145 13.52 -86.76 -7.29
CA PHE A 145 12.36 -87.10 -6.48
C PHE A 145 11.09 -86.55 -7.13
N ALA A 146 10.33 -87.42 -7.79
CA ALA A 146 9.01 -87.05 -8.31
C ALA A 146 8.05 -86.73 -7.16
N GLY A 147 7.20 -85.72 -7.34
CA GLY A 147 6.29 -85.28 -6.29
C GLY A 147 5.31 -84.19 -6.73
N THR A 148 4.70 -83.55 -5.74
CA THR A 148 3.77 -82.42 -5.91
C THR A 148 4.30 -81.20 -5.16
N PHE A 149 4.34 -80.06 -5.84
CA PHE A 149 4.69 -78.78 -5.24
C PHE A 149 3.44 -78.05 -4.77
N VAL A 150 3.44 -77.64 -3.50
CA VAL A 150 2.40 -76.84 -2.87
C VAL A 150 3.01 -75.48 -2.50
N SER A 151 2.44 -74.40 -3.01
CA SER A 151 3.09 -73.07 -3.03
C SER A 151 2.31 -71.97 -2.29
N ALA A 152 1.58 -72.33 -1.23
CA ALA A 152 0.76 -71.40 -0.45
C ALA A 152 -0.18 -70.54 -1.31
N ASP A 153 -0.86 -71.16 -2.28
CA ASP A 153 -1.77 -70.54 -3.23
C ASP A 153 -1.13 -69.51 -4.21
N ILE A 154 0.20 -69.37 -4.22
CA ILE A 154 0.90 -68.57 -5.23
C ILE A 154 0.60 -69.15 -6.62
N PHE A 155 0.74 -70.47 -6.77
CA PHE A 155 0.39 -71.23 -7.96
C PHE A 155 -0.48 -72.44 -7.60
N PRO A 156 -1.37 -72.90 -8.50
CA PRO A 156 -2.08 -74.17 -8.33
C PRO A 156 -1.10 -75.33 -8.13
N ASP A 157 -1.43 -76.29 -7.28
CA ASP A 157 -0.59 -77.47 -7.03
C ASP A 157 -0.30 -78.21 -8.35
N PHE A 158 0.98 -78.53 -8.57
CA PHE A 158 1.41 -79.23 -9.78
C PHE A 158 2.49 -80.27 -9.49
N ARG A 159 2.63 -81.24 -10.39
CA ARG A 159 3.66 -82.29 -10.31
C ARG A 159 4.96 -81.85 -10.97
N GLU A 160 6.08 -82.21 -10.34
CA GLU A 160 7.44 -81.96 -10.82
C GLU A 160 8.43 -82.98 -10.21
N GLU A 161 9.69 -82.94 -10.64
CA GLU A 161 10.81 -83.65 -10.03
C GLU A 161 11.75 -82.67 -9.31
N VAL A 162 12.04 -82.95 -8.03
CA VAL A 162 13.06 -82.23 -7.27
C VAL A 162 14.43 -82.84 -7.49
N THR A 163 15.42 -81.99 -7.77
CA THR A 163 16.83 -82.32 -8.04
C THR A 163 17.76 -81.43 -7.22
N VAL A 164 19.06 -81.75 -7.20
CA VAL A 164 20.07 -80.97 -6.49
C VAL A 164 20.45 -79.70 -7.28
N GLN A 165 20.10 -78.54 -6.72
CA GLN A 165 20.38 -77.21 -7.28
C GLN A 165 21.81 -76.74 -6.97
N ASP A 166 22.26 -75.65 -7.61
CA ASP A 166 23.64 -75.13 -7.50
C ASP A 166 24.02 -74.64 -6.10
N ASP A 167 23.03 -74.24 -5.29
CA ASP A 167 23.21 -73.90 -3.88
C ASP A 167 23.22 -75.13 -2.95
N PHE A 168 23.33 -76.34 -3.53
CA PHE A 168 23.25 -77.63 -2.85
C PHE A 168 21.95 -77.79 -2.06
N SER A 169 20.84 -77.22 -2.57
CA SER A 169 19.50 -77.45 -2.05
C SER A 169 18.70 -78.41 -2.93
N LEU A 170 17.61 -78.94 -2.38
CA LEU A 170 16.63 -79.71 -3.14
C LEU A 170 15.58 -78.76 -3.71
N GLY A 171 15.45 -78.74 -5.04
CA GLY A 171 14.59 -77.79 -5.74
C GLY A 171 14.30 -78.20 -7.18
N PHE A 172 13.75 -77.29 -7.97
CA PHE A 172 13.53 -77.51 -9.41
C PHE A 172 13.48 -76.19 -10.18
N ILE A 173 13.62 -76.28 -11.50
CA ILE A 173 13.41 -75.19 -12.45
C ILE A 173 12.32 -75.63 -13.43
N LYS A 174 11.26 -74.83 -13.59
CA LYS A 174 10.12 -75.15 -14.46
C LYS A 174 9.62 -73.90 -15.17
N THR A 175 9.29 -74.00 -16.45
CA THR A 175 8.55 -72.94 -17.14
C THR A 175 7.05 -73.18 -16.97
N ILE A 176 6.34 -72.15 -16.50
CA ILE A 176 4.91 -72.17 -16.23
C ILE A 176 4.17 -71.05 -16.97
N ASP A 177 2.94 -71.34 -17.37
CA ASP A 177 1.92 -70.38 -17.80
C ASP A 177 0.64 -70.74 -17.05
N MET A 178 0.42 -70.10 -15.89
CA MET A 178 -0.67 -70.45 -14.99
C MET A 178 -1.18 -69.26 -14.18
N PRO A 179 -2.43 -69.33 -13.66
CA PRO A 179 -2.95 -68.34 -12.75
C PRO A 179 -2.06 -68.20 -11.50
N ALA A 180 -1.83 -66.97 -11.05
CA ALA A 180 -1.08 -66.65 -9.85
C ALA A 180 -1.99 -66.06 -8.77
N TYR A 181 -1.70 -66.35 -7.49
CA TYR A 181 -2.40 -65.82 -6.31
C TYR A 181 -3.92 -65.97 -6.39
N LYS A 182 -4.40 -67.23 -6.40
CA LYS A 182 -5.83 -67.58 -6.56
C LYS A 182 -6.50 -67.00 -7.81
N GLY A 183 -5.73 -66.81 -8.89
CA GLY A 183 -6.22 -66.26 -10.16
C GLY A 183 -6.40 -64.75 -10.15
N THR A 184 -5.75 -64.04 -9.22
CA THR A 184 -5.71 -62.57 -9.23
C THR A 184 -4.91 -62.03 -10.43
N GLY A 185 -3.92 -62.78 -10.89
CA GLY A 185 -3.13 -62.50 -12.09
C GLY A 185 -2.70 -63.79 -12.80
N VAL A 186 -1.82 -63.65 -13.80
CA VAL A 186 -1.25 -64.77 -14.57
C VAL A 186 0.26 -64.64 -14.57
N ALA A 187 0.99 -65.73 -14.33
CA ALA A 187 2.44 -65.77 -14.42
C ALA A 187 2.87 -66.66 -15.57
N LYS A 188 3.67 -66.09 -16.47
CA LYS A 188 4.35 -66.74 -17.59
C LYS A 188 5.85 -66.67 -17.34
N VAL A 189 6.34 -67.53 -16.45
CA VAL A 189 7.69 -67.43 -15.90
C VAL A 189 8.42 -68.77 -15.95
N THR A 190 9.73 -68.71 -16.10
CA THR A 190 10.62 -69.80 -15.68
C THR A 190 10.87 -69.61 -14.18
N MET A 191 10.18 -70.40 -13.37
CA MET A 191 10.31 -70.40 -11.91
C MET A 191 11.43 -71.34 -11.47
N SER A 192 12.09 -71.00 -10.37
CA SER A 192 13.01 -71.88 -9.68
C SER A 192 12.78 -71.83 -8.17
N ILE A 193 12.70 -72.99 -7.53
CA ILE A 193 12.67 -73.11 -6.08
C ILE A 193 13.97 -73.72 -5.58
N SER A 194 14.57 -73.13 -4.56
CA SER A 194 15.80 -73.60 -3.92
C SER A 194 15.87 -73.05 -2.49
N ASN A 195 17.00 -73.23 -1.79
CA ASN A 195 17.26 -72.54 -0.52
C ASN A 195 17.44 -71.02 -0.66
N ARG A 196 17.27 -70.46 -1.85
CA ARG A 196 17.13 -69.02 -2.08
C ARG A 196 15.67 -68.56 -2.06
N GLY A 197 14.70 -69.47 -1.97
CA GLY A 197 13.26 -69.16 -2.05
C GLY A 197 12.68 -69.41 -3.44
N LEU A 198 11.45 -68.92 -3.67
CA LEU A 198 10.75 -69.07 -4.94
C LEU A 198 11.02 -67.87 -5.85
N HIS A 199 11.88 -68.11 -6.85
CA HIS A 199 12.31 -67.14 -7.84
C HIS A 199 11.61 -67.37 -9.18
N GLY A 200 11.53 -66.32 -10.00
CA GLY A 200 11.06 -66.44 -11.36
C GLY A 200 11.66 -65.40 -12.31
N LYS A 201 11.65 -65.76 -13.59
CA LYS A 201 12.07 -64.92 -14.71
C LYS A 201 11.03 -65.02 -15.82
N GLY A 202 10.47 -63.89 -16.25
CA GLY A 202 9.47 -63.86 -17.32
C GLY A 202 8.46 -62.74 -17.14
N GLN A 203 7.18 -63.06 -17.36
CA GLN A 203 6.09 -62.10 -17.42
C GLN A 203 5.04 -62.36 -16.33
N VAL A 204 4.56 -61.30 -15.68
CA VAL A 204 3.45 -61.34 -14.73
C VAL A 204 2.40 -60.32 -15.15
N GLU A 205 1.14 -60.78 -15.22
CA GLU A 205 -0.01 -60.00 -15.65
C GLU A 205 -0.97 -59.79 -14.47
N PHE A 206 -1.43 -58.55 -14.29
CA PHE A 206 -2.43 -58.19 -13.28
C PHE A 206 -3.40 -57.16 -13.85
N ALA A 207 -4.69 -57.52 -13.92
CA ALA A 207 -5.72 -56.77 -14.64
C ALA A 207 -5.31 -56.52 -16.10
N THR A 208 -4.93 -55.29 -16.46
CA THR A 208 -4.44 -54.96 -17.81
C THR A 208 -2.93 -54.70 -17.87
N LEU A 209 -2.27 -54.63 -16.70
CA LEU A 209 -0.85 -54.39 -16.61
C LEU A 209 -0.07 -55.67 -16.89
N VAL A 210 0.96 -55.54 -17.74
CA VAL A 210 1.90 -56.61 -18.09
C VAL A 210 3.31 -56.20 -17.69
N ASN A 211 3.94 -56.94 -16.77
CA ASN A 211 5.34 -56.76 -16.35
C ASN A 211 6.24 -57.81 -16.98
N LYS A 212 7.47 -57.43 -17.34
CA LYS A 212 8.55 -58.33 -17.75
C LYS A 212 9.79 -58.11 -16.88
N SER A 213 10.31 -59.18 -16.29
CA SER A 213 11.42 -59.12 -15.35
C SER A 213 12.31 -60.37 -15.43
N GLN A 214 13.58 -60.21 -15.09
CA GLN A 214 14.55 -61.30 -14.94
C GLN A 214 14.67 -61.79 -13.49
N GLU A 215 14.17 -61.00 -12.54
CA GLU A 215 14.33 -61.20 -11.10
C GLU A 215 12.98 -60.94 -10.43
N ILE A 216 12.24 -62.02 -10.20
CA ILE A 216 10.93 -62.00 -9.53
C ILE A 216 11.01 -62.88 -8.29
N ASP A 217 10.74 -62.30 -7.13
CA ASP A 217 10.57 -63.02 -5.87
C ASP A 217 9.08 -63.18 -5.58
N PHE A 218 8.63 -64.44 -5.43
CA PHE A 218 7.26 -64.74 -5.06
C PHE A 218 7.15 -65.09 -3.58
N PHE A 219 6.38 -64.32 -2.84
CA PHE A 219 6.01 -64.59 -1.45
C PHE A 219 4.55 -65.04 -1.36
N PRO A 220 4.12 -65.72 -0.29
CA PRO A 220 2.74 -66.17 -0.14
C PRO A 220 1.68 -65.06 -0.27
N ASP A 221 2.00 -63.83 0.15
CA ASP A 221 1.08 -62.68 0.17
C ASP A 221 1.42 -61.57 -0.84
N SER A 222 2.59 -61.63 -1.47
CA SER A 222 3.12 -60.54 -2.28
C SER A 222 4.18 -61.01 -3.29
N MET A 223 4.47 -60.16 -4.28
CA MET A 223 5.55 -60.39 -5.25
C MET A 223 6.41 -59.14 -5.37
N ASN A 224 7.72 -59.30 -5.39
CA ASN A 224 8.68 -58.24 -5.67
C ASN A 224 9.40 -58.53 -6.98
N ALA A 225 9.68 -57.50 -7.78
CA ALA A 225 10.48 -57.69 -8.99
C ALA A 225 11.29 -56.43 -9.34
N ILE A 226 12.43 -56.64 -9.99
CA ILE A 226 13.11 -55.59 -10.76
C ILE A 226 12.61 -55.71 -12.20
N THR A 227 11.66 -54.87 -12.55
CA THR A 227 10.95 -54.96 -13.83
C THR A 227 11.70 -54.17 -14.90
N GLU A 228 12.18 -54.89 -15.92
CA GLU A 228 12.86 -54.31 -17.07
C GLU A 228 11.91 -53.43 -17.89
N SER A 229 10.67 -53.90 -18.06
CA SER A 229 9.62 -53.14 -18.74
C SER A 229 8.23 -53.54 -18.27
N PHE A 230 7.33 -52.57 -18.24
CA PHE A 230 5.90 -52.81 -18.08
C PHE A 230 5.06 -51.97 -19.03
N TYR A 231 3.86 -52.47 -19.30
CA TYR A 231 2.91 -51.82 -20.18
C TYR A 231 1.49 -51.94 -19.66
N VAL A 232 0.73 -50.84 -19.74
CA VAL A 232 -0.71 -50.80 -19.54
C VAL A 232 -1.36 -50.26 -20.83
N PRO A 233 -2.20 -51.04 -21.51
CA PRO A 233 -2.94 -50.56 -22.67
C PRO A 233 -4.00 -49.52 -22.26
N GLU A 234 -4.26 -48.57 -23.16
CA GLU A 234 -5.33 -47.58 -22.95
C GLU A 234 -6.70 -48.27 -22.86
N SER A 235 -7.53 -47.83 -21.91
CA SER A 235 -8.91 -48.30 -21.75
C SER A 235 -9.84 -47.18 -21.30
N ALA A 236 -11.10 -47.50 -20.95
CA ALA A 236 -12.02 -46.51 -20.37
C ALA A 236 -11.58 -46.02 -18.98
N ILE A 237 -10.81 -46.82 -18.23
CA ILE A 237 -10.43 -46.54 -16.84
C ILE A 237 -8.92 -46.44 -16.61
N TYR A 238 -8.10 -46.63 -17.65
CA TYR A 238 -6.64 -46.53 -17.57
C TYR A 238 -6.11 -45.70 -18.72
N PRO A 239 -5.11 -44.85 -18.47
CA PRO A 239 -4.33 -44.26 -19.54
C PRO A 239 -3.39 -45.29 -20.16
N LYS A 240 -2.85 -44.96 -21.34
CA LYS A 240 -1.68 -45.68 -21.85
C LYS A 240 -0.48 -45.41 -20.93
N VAL A 241 0.15 -46.46 -20.40
CA VAL A 241 1.31 -46.36 -19.50
C VAL A 241 2.43 -47.29 -19.97
N GLU A 242 3.66 -46.78 -20.00
CA GLU A 242 4.87 -47.51 -20.34
C GLU A 242 5.97 -47.15 -19.33
N GLY A 243 6.70 -48.13 -18.83
CA GLY A 243 7.86 -47.86 -17.98
C GLY A 243 8.95 -48.89 -18.19
N ILE A 244 10.18 -48.47 -17.92
CA ILE A 244 11.39 -49.30 -18.00
C ILE A 244 12.16 -49.14 -16.70
N ASN A 245 12.88 -50.19 -16.30
CA ASN A 245 13.68 -50.21 -15.06
C ASN A 245 12.90 -49.66 -13.87
N VAL A 246 11.91 -50.42 -13.39
CA VAL A 246 11.11 -50.03 -12.22
C VAL A 246 11.15 -51.12 -11.15
N ILE A 247 10.99 -50.72 -9.90
CA ILE A 247 10.78 -51.67 -8.81
C ILE A 247 9.28 -51.96 -8.75
N THR A 248 8.91 -53.22 -8.93
CA THR A 248 7.53 -53.68 -8.81
C THR A 248 7.29 -54.30 -7.44
N HIS A 249 6.21 -53.88 -6.79
CA HIS A 249 5.66 -54.55 -5.63
C HIS A 249 4.19 -54.87 -5.88
N TRP A 250 3.79 -56.12 -5.76
CA TRP A 250 2.41 -56.55 -5.96
C TRP A 250 1.83 -57.12 -4.67
N ASP A 251 0.77 -56.50 -4.18
CA ASP A 251 -0.14 -57.00 -3.14
C ASP A 251 -1.40 -57.59 -3.82
N PRO A 252 -1.37 -58.83 -4.33
CA PRO A 252 -2.48 -59.42 -5.09
C PRO A 252 -3.80 -59.40 -4.32
N TYR A 253 -3.77 -59.78 -3.04
CA TYR A 253 -4.96 -59.84 -2.19
C TYR A 253 -5.52 -58.46 -1.77
N LYS A 254 -4.78 -57.36 -2.03
CA LYS A 254 -5.21 -55.99 -1.76
C LYS A 254 -5.56 -55.20 -3.03
N ASP A 255 -5.65 -55.87 -4.18
CA ASP A 255 -5.92 -55.24 -5.49
C ASP A 255 -4.98 -54.06 -5.79
N ARG A 256 -3.66 -54.28 -5.63
CA ARG A 256 -2.67 -53.22 -5.72
C ARG A 256 -1.34 -53.72 -6.28
N MET A 257 -0.93 -53.19 -7.42
CA MET A 257 0.40 -53.40 -8.00
C MET A 257 1.09 -52.06 -8.21
N VAL A 258 2.20 -51.84 -7.52
CA VAL A 258 2.97 -50.59 -7.53
C VAL A 258 4.16 -50.72 -8.46
N GLN A 259 4.37 -49.71 -9.30
CA GLN A 259 5.56 -49.52 -10.12
C GLN A 259 6.26 -48.26 -9.65
N ARG A 260 7.44 -48.41 -9.04
CA ARG A 260 8.24 -47.29 -8.54
C ARG A 260 9.39 -47.00 -9.49
N THR A 261 9.51 -45.75 -9.92
CA THR A 261 10.62 -45.29 -10.78
C THR A 261 11.96 -45.40 -10.07
N THR A 262 13.01 -45.80 -10.80
CA THR A 262 14.40 -45.69 -10.33
C THR A 262 15.13 -44.54 -11.02
N ASP A 263 15.60 -44.76 -12.25
CA ASP A 263 16.45 -43.89 -13.06
C ASP A 263 15.66 -43.23 -14.21
N ALA A 264 14.62 -43.89 -14.70
CA ALA A 264 13.74 -43.39 -15.76
C ALA A 264 12.32 -43.11 -15.23
N PRO A 265 11.65 -42.05 -15.72
CA PRO A 265 10.24 -41.81 -15.42
C PRO A 265 9.33 -42.79 -16.17
N ILE A 266 8.16 -43.02 -15.61
CA ILE A 266 7.05 -43.74 -16.26
C ILE A 266 6.38 -42.81 -17.27
N LEU A 267 6.23 -43.26 -18.52
CA LEU A 267 5.53 -42.53 -19.57
C LEU A 267 4.04 -42.82 -19.51
N MET A 268 3.22 -41.78 -19.49
CA MET A 268 1.76 -41.84 -19.43
C MET A 268 1.14 -40.91 -20.48
N PHE A 269 -0.09 -41.18 -20.91
CA PHE A 269 -0.86 -40.30 -21.81
C PHE A 269 -0.13 -39.93 -23.12
N GLY A 270 0.89 -40.71 -23.52
CA GLY A 270 1.74 -40.44 -24.69
C GLY A 270 3.04 -39.70 -24.36
N ASP A 271 2.97 -38.50 -23.76
CA ASP A 271 4.13 -37.62 -23.56
C ASP A 271 4.33 -37.12 -22.11
N VAL A 272 3.50 -37.56 -21.19
CA VAL A 272 3.52 -37.17 -19.77
C VAL A 272 4.47 -38.10 -19.01
N LYS A 273 5.35 -37.56 -18.17
CA LYS A 273 6.35 -38.33 -17.43
C LYS A 273 6.02 -38.30 -15.94
N LEU A 274 5.87 -39.46 -15.31
CA LEU A 274 5.69 -39.62 -13.87
C LEU A 274 7.01 -40.08 -13.24
N SER A 275 7.50 -39.32 -12.27
CA SER A 275 8.59 -39.70 -11.36
C SER A 275 8.02 -39.94 -9.97
N GLY A 276 8.07 -41.19 -9.49
CA GLY A 276 7.44 -41.63 -8.24
C GLY A 276 6.83 -43.02 -8.37
N GLU A 277 5.62 -43.20 -7.88
CA GLU A 277 4.88 -44.47 -7.89
C GLU A 277 3.66 -44.40 -8.81
N TYR A 278 3.50 -45.40 -9.67
CA TYR A 278 2.25 -45.71 -10.36
C TYR A 278 1.59 -46.91 -9.70
N ILE A 279 0.37 -46.75 -9.22
CA ILE A 279 -0.37 -47.78 -8.49
C ILE A 279 -1.51 -48.27 -9.38
N HIS A 280 -1.36 -49.48 -9.91
CA HIS A 280 -2.38 -50.15 -10.71
C HIS A 280 -3.35 -50.94 -9.82
N ARG A 281 -4.66 -50.81 -10.08
CA ARG A 281 -5.74 -51.58 -9.44
C ARG A 281 -6.70 -52.08 -10.50
N LYS A 282 -7.58 -53.04 -10.20
CA LYS A 282 -8.60 -53.54 -11.16
C LYS A 282 -9.66 -52.49 -11.58
N LYS A 283 -9.81 -51.39 -10.83
CA LYS A 283 -10.84 -50.36 -11.06
C LYS A 283 -10.30 -48.93 -11.13
N GLY A 284 -9.07 -48.76 -11.63
CA GLY A 284 -8.46 -47.45 -11.82
C GLY A 284 -6.98 -47.44 -11.45
N ALA A 285 -6.36 -46.28 -11.60
CA ALA A 285 -4.97 -46.09 -11.25
C ALA A 285 -4.77 -44.85 -10.39
N GLU A 286 -3.80 -44.94 -9.50
CA GLU A 286 -3.37 -43.88 -8.60
C GLU A 286 -1.89 -43.59 -8.84
N GLY A 287 -1.40 -42.45 -8.36
CA GLY A 287 0.01 -42.13 -8.38
C GLY A 287 0.44 -41.23 -7.25
N ASP A 288 1.72 -41.34 -6.91
CA ASP A 288 2.39 -40.53 -5.89
C ASP A 288 3.69 -40.02 -6.52
N GLY A 289 3.90 -38.70 -6.54
CA GLY A 289 5.14 -38.08 -6.98
C GLY A 289 4.95 -36.87 -7.87
N VAL A 290 5.72 -36.80 -8.96
CA VAL A 290 5.78 -35.64 -9.86
C VAL A 290 5.40 -36.05 -11.28
N ILE A 291 4.37 -35.40 -11.81
CA ILE A 291 3.99 -35.46 -13.23
C ILE A 291 4.60 -34.27 -13.95
N ASP A 292 5.42 -34.55 -14.96
CA ASP A 292 6.09 -33.60 -15.83
C ASP A 292 5.53 -33.68 -17.25
N PHE A 293 5.08 -32.55 -17.79
CA PHE A 293 4.54 -32.47 -19.15
C PHE A 293 4.69 -31.06 -19.72
N ASN A 294 5.02 -30.96 -21.00
CA ASN A 294 5.30 -29.69 -21.67
C ASN A 294 6.29 -28.84 -20.86
N ASP A 295 5.85 -27.64 -20.45
CA ASP A 295 6.60 -26.69 -19.64
C ASP A 295 6.17 -26.73 -18.16
N ALA A 296 5.46 -27.76 -17.67
CA ALA A 296 4.89 -27.79 -16.32
C ALA A 296 5.17 -29.08 -15.54
N ALA A 297 5.14 -28.95 -14.22
CA ALA A 297 5.19 -30.05 -13.27
C ALA A 297 4.05 -29.94 -12.26
N ILE A 298 3.40 -31.07 -11.95
CA ILE A 298 2.41 -31.19 -10.89
C ILE A 298 2.93 -32.22 -9.89
N THR A 299 3.02 -31.83 -8.63
CA THR A 299 3.47 -32.69 -7.52
C THR A 299 2.30 -32.97 -6.58
N SER A 300 2.08 -34.24 -6.22
CA SER A 300 1.05 -34.68 -5.28
C SER A 300 1.35 -36.08 -4.77
N ASP A 301 1.00 -36.36 -3.51
CA ASP A 301 1.12 -37.68 -2.89
C ASP A 301 -0.08 -38.59 -3.24
N ASN A 302 -1.16 -38.03 -3.82
CA ASN A 302 -2.36 -38.76 -4.20
C ASN A 302 -3.00 -38.20 -5.48
N MET A 303 -2.50 -38.69 -6.61
CA MET A 303 -3.07 -38.47 -7.93
C MET A 303 -3.97 -39.63 -8.32
N HIS A 304 -5.06 -39.34 -9.02
CA HIS A 304 -5.91 -40.32 -9.65
C HIS A 304 -5.87 -40.16 -11.16
N PHE A 305 -5.93 -41.29 -11.88
CA PHE A 305 -5.85 -41.32 -13.33
C PHE A 305 -7.06 -42.02 -13.95
N ASP A 306 -7.56 -41.46 -15.05
CA ASP A 306 -8.43 -42.16 -15.99
C ASP A 306 -7.78 -42.22 -17.39
N LYS A 307 -8.58 -42.48 -18.42
CA LYS A 307 -8.12 -42.55 -19.82
C LYS A 307 -7.29 -41.33 -20.26
N THR A 308 -7.72 -40.10 -19.93
CA THR A 308 -7.14 -38.85 -20.46
C THR A 308 -6.87 -37.79 -19.39
N ARG A 309 -7.26 -38.05 -18.15
CA ARG A 309 -7.34 -37.08 -17.07
C ARG A 309 -6.50 -37.49 -15.88
N MET A 310 -5.97 -36.48 -15.20
CA MET A 310 -5.43 -36.61 -13.85
C MET A 310 -6.16 -35.64 -12.92
N TRP A 311 -6.45 -36.06 -11.69
CA TRP A 311 -6.90 -35.15 -10.65
C TRP A 311 -6.28 -35.48 -9.30
N ALA A 312 -6.14 -34.46 -8.46
CA ALA A 312 -5.65 -34.58 -7.09
C ALA A 312 -6.35 -33.55 -6.19
N ASP A 313 -6.67 -33.94 -4.95
CA ASP A 313 -7.27 -33.03 -3.96
C ASP A 313 -6.27 -32.01 -3.42
N THR A 314 -4.98 -32.35 -3.39
CA THR A 314 -3.91 -31.47 -2.94
C THR A 314 -2.70 -31.66 -3.82
N SER A 315 -2.27 -30.58 -4.47
CA SER A 315 -1.12 -30.60 -5.37
C SER A 315 -0.41 -29.25 -5.40
N THR A 316 0.80 -29.26 -5.95
CA THR A 316 1.55 -28.05 -6.33
C THR A 316 1.75 -28.05 -7.83
N LEU A 317 1.28 -27.00 -8.51
CA LEU A 317 1.56 -26.73 -9.91
C LEU A 317 2.75 -25.78 -10.03
N VAL A 318 3.70 -26.13 -10.88
CA VAL A 318 4.81 -25.27 -11.28
C VAL A 318 4.86 -25.21 -12.80
N ILE A 319 4.78 -24.01 -13.38
CA ILE A 319 4.99 -23.79 -14.81
C ILE A 319 6.37 -23.14 -14.98
N ARG A 320 7.23 -23.79 -15.75
CA ARG A 320 8.61 -23.39 -16.02
C ARG A 320 8.67 -22.23 -17.01
N SER A 321 9.77 -21.48 -16.94
CA SER A 321 10.12 -20.47 -17.92
C SER A 321 11.22 -20.99 -18.86
N ILE A 322 11.52 -20.21 -19.90
CA ILE A 322 12.71 -20.38 -20.75
C ILE A 322 13.99 -20.23 -19.90
N ASP A 323 13.95 -19.38 -18.87
CA ASP A 323 15.01 -19.27 -17.87
C ASP A 323 14.90 -20.44 -16.88
N SER A 324 15.88 -21.34 -16.89
CA SER A 324 15.92 -22.51 -16.00
C SER A 324 16.05 -22.15 -14.52
N THR A 325 16.35 -20.90 -14.17
CA THR A 325 16.48 -20.44 -12.78
C THR A 325 15.19 -19.89 -12.18
N LYS A 326 14.14 -19.67 -13.00
CA LYS A 326 12.87 -19.08 -12.57
C LYS A 326 11.67 -19.85 -13.10
N PHE A 327 10.64 -19.98 -12.28
CA PHE A 327 9.34 -20.48 -12.72
C PHE A 327 8.48 -19.32 -13.22
N ALA A 328 7.68 -19.54 -14.26
CA ALA A 328 6.76 -18.55 -14.80
C ALA A 328 5.51 -18.39 -13.91
N PHE A 329 5.06 -19.49 -13.30
CA PHE A 329 3.91 -19.52 -12.40
C PHE A 329 4.05 -20.64 -11.37
N LYS A 330 3.56 -20.41 -10.16
CA LYS A 330 3.51 -21.44 -9.11
C LYS A 330 2.21 -21.32 -8.34
N ALA A 331 1.51 -22.44 -8.14
CA ALA A 331 0.35 -22.53 -7.27
C ALA A 331 0.52 -23.69 -6.28
N VAL A 332 0.40 -23.41 -5.00
CA VAL A 332 0.57 -24.39 -3.91
C VAL A 332 -0.76 -24.71 -3.25
N ASN A 333 -0.90 -25.93 -2.74
CA ASN A 333 -2.09 -26.39 -2.02
C ASN A 333 -3.38 -26.19 -2.85
N VAL A 334 -3.37 -26.70 -4.08
CA VAL A 334 -4.50 -26.62 -5.02
C VAL A 334 -5.05 -28.01 -5.34
N LYS A 335 -6.37 -28.12 -5.44
CA LYS A 335 -7.04 -29.15 -6.23
C LYS A 335 -6.65 -28.96 -7.67
N SER A 336 -6.23 -30.02 -8.34
CA SER A 336 -5.88 -30.02 -9.75
C SER A 336 -6.73 -31.02 -10.49
N ASP A 337 -7.10 -30.65 -11.72
CA ASP A 337 -7.90 -31.46 -12.61
C ASP A 337 -7.47 -31.15 -14.05
N VAL A 338 -6.71 -32.06 -14.66
CA VAL A 338 -6.05 -31.85 -15.94
C VAL A 338 -6.52 -32.88 -16.97
N ASP A 339 -7.07 -32.41 -18.08
CA ASP A 339 -7.44 -33.22 -19.25
C ASP A 339 -6.34 -33.08 -20.31
N PHE A 340 -5.49 -34.11 -20.44
CA PHE A 340 -4.36 -34.11 -21.37
C PHE A 340 -4.80 -34.21 -22.84
N SER A 341 -6.02 -34.70 -23.12
CA SER A 341 -6.55 -34.76 -24.49
C SER A 341 -7.01 -33.39 -24.98
N LYS A 342 -7.75 -32.66 -24.14
CA LYS A 342 -8.21 -31.30 -24.44
C LYS A 342 -7.12 -30.25 -24.21
N ARG A 343 -6.07 -30.60 -23.45
CA ARG A 343 -4.97 -29.72 -23.03
C ARG A 343 -5.51 -28.54 -22.20
N PHE A 344 -6.33 -28.87 -21.20
CA PHE A 344 -6.89 -27.92 -20.22
C PHE A 344 -6.66 -28.41 -18.80
N GLY A 345 -6.41 -27.48 -17.88
CA GLY A 345 -6.39 -27.74 -16.43
C GLY A 345 -7.31 -26.79 -15.68
N ASP A 346 -8.05 -27.32 -14.70
CA ASP A 346 -8.83 -26.57 -13.72
C ASP A 346 -8.15 -26.70 -12.35
N PHE A 347 -7.96 -25.56 -11.68
CA PHE A 347 -7.23 -25.49 -10.42
C PHE A 347 -8.00 -24.64 -9.41
N LYS A 348 -8.13 -25.18 -8.19
CA LYS A 348 -8.81 -24.51 -7.09
C LYS A 348 -8.01 -24.63 -5.80
N SER A 349 -7.68 -23.51 -5.17
CA SER A 349 -6.95 -23.50 -3.91
C SER A 349 -7.78 -24.08 -2.76
N ASN A 350 -7.12 -24.87 -1.90
CA ASN A 350 -7.70 -25.46 -0.69
C ASN A 350 -7.70 -24.50 0.51
N SER A 351 -7.00 -23.37 0.41
CA SER A 351 -6.87 -22.36 1.46
C SER A 351 -7.20 -20.98 0.93
N ASP A 352 -7.61 -20.08 1.82
CA ASP A 352 -7.64 -18.65 1.52
C ASP A 352 -6.22 -18.07 1.57
N GLY A 353 -6.06 -16.86 1.01
CA GLY A 353 -4.77 -16.17 0.95
C GLY A 353 -4.03 -16.34 -0.38
N ALA A 354 -2.82 -15.78 -0.44
CA ALA A 354 -2.10 -15.61 -1.71
C ALA A 354 -1.33 -16.87 -2.14
N ASN A 355 -2.05 -17.87 -2.65
CA ASN A 355 -1.53 -19.20 -2.98
C ASN A 355 -0.97 -19.33 -4.41
N SER A 356 -1.17 -18.30 -5.24
CA SER A 356 -0.63 -18.19 -6.60
C SER A 356 0.49 -17.16 -6.64
N GLU A 357 1.64 -17.54 -7.21
CA GLU A 357 2.82 -16.69 -7.35
C GLU A 357 3.13 -16.44 -8.83
N PHE A 358 3.45 -15.19 -9.17
CA PHE A 358 3.84 -14.70 -10.49
C PHE A 358 5.26 -14.12 -10.41
N PRO A 359 6.32 -14.95 -10.48
CA PRO A 359 7.67 -14.51 -10.17
C PRO A 359 8.22 -13.43 -11.10
N TYR A 360 7.82 -13.43 -12.38
CA TYR A 360 8.24 -12.40 -13.36
C TYR A 360 7.64 -11.04 -13.06
N ASN A 361 6.35 -11.00 -12.74
CA ASN A 361 5.67 -9.78 -12.36
C ASN A 361 6.00 -9.37 -10.92
N GLN A 362 6.56 -10.28 -10.11
CA GLN A 362 6.79 -10.13 -8.68
C GLN A 362 5.51 -9.79 -7.93
N TYR A 363 4.46 -10.59 -8.16
CA TYR A 363 3.19 -10.52 -7.45
C TYR A 363 2.79 -11.90 -6.91
N LYS A 364 2.00 -11.89 -5.84
CA LYS A 364 1.17 -13.01 -5.41
C LYS A 364 -0.30 -12.66 -5.52
N SER A 365 -1.17 -13.65 -5.63
CA SER A 365 -2.61 -13.45 -5.73
C SER A 365 -3.40 -14.38 -4.84
N SER A 366 -4.46 -13.83 -4.24
CA SER A 366 -5.49 -14.59 -3.51
C SER A 366 -6.68 -15.01 -4.39
N LEU A 367 -6.54 -14.92 -5.72
CA LEU A 367 -7.53 -15.49 -6.63
C LEU A 367 -7.38 -17.02 -6.60
N ASN A 368 -8.37 -17.67 -5.97
CA ASN A 368 -8.29 -19.08 -5.60
C ASN A 368 -8.72 -20.06 -6.71
N GLU A 369 -9.26 -19.59 -7.84
CA GLU A 369 -9.75 -20.44 -8.92
C GLU A 369 -9.20 -19.96 -10.26
N PHE A 370 -8.57 -20.87 -11.02
CA PHE A 370 -8.06 -20.56 -12.34
C PHE A 370 -8.12 -21.74 -13.31
N LYS A 371 -8.30 -21.41 -14.58
CA LYS A 371 -8.28 -22.36 -15.70
C LYS A 371 -7.04 -22.12 -16.56
N TRP A 372 -6.28 -23.17 -16.81
CA TRP A 372 -5.11 -23.15 -17.66
C TRP A 372 -5.43 -23.74 -19.04
N ASP A 373 -5.41 -22.90 -20.08
CA ASP A 373 -5.38 -23.33 -21.47
C ASP A 373 -3.92 -23.61 -21.84
N ILE A 374 -3.54 -24.88 -21.87
CA ILE A 374 -2.14 -25.30 -22.05
C ILE A 374 -1.66 -24.94 -23.46
N LYS A 375 -2.53 -25.02 -24.47
CA LYS A 375 -2.17 -24.71 -25.87
C LYS A 375 -1.99 -23.21 -26.10
N LYS A 376 -2.90 -22.38 -25.57
CA LYS A 376 -2.79 -20.91 -25.67
C LYS A 376 -1.78 -20.33 -24.69
N LYS A 377 -1.32 -21.12 -23.71
CA LYS A 377 -0.44 -20.71 -22.61
C LYS A 377 -1.05 -19.57 -21.78
N HIS A 378 -2.35 -19.66 -21.48
CA HIS A 378 -3.10 -18.66 -20.73
C HIS A 378 -3.65 -19.23 -19.43
N LEU A 379 -3.44 -18.54 -18.30
CA LEU A 379 -4.12 -18.82 -17.04
C LEU A 379 -5.20 -17.77 -16.81
N ASN A 380 -6.46 -18.21 -16.73
CA ASN A 380 -7.62 -17.35 -16.52
C ASN A 380 -8.12 -17.52 -15.10
N PHE A 381 -7.92 -16.51 -14.27
CA PHE A 381 -8.41 -16.43 -12.91
C PHE A 381 -9.79 -15.79 -12.90
N ASN A 382 -10.73 -16.37 -12.16
CA ASN A 382 -12.08 -15.83 -12.05
C ASN A 382 -12.62 -16.08 -10.65
N THR A 383 -12.97 -15.01 -9.96
CA THR A 383 -13.58 -15.12 -8.63
C THR A 383 -15.11 -15.03 -8.75
N PRO A 384 -15.85 -15.98 -8.13
CA PRO A 384 -17.29 -15.87 -7.92
C PRO A 384 -17.74 -14.52 -7.30
N LEU A 385 -18.93 -14.05 -7.67
CA LEU A 385 -19.46 -12.73 -7.26
C LEU A 385 -19.84 -12.64 -5.78
N ASP A 386 -20.11 -13.79 -5.15
CA ASP A 386 -20.44 -13.93 -3.72
C ASP A 386 -19.23 -13.72 -2.80
N LYS A 387 -17.99 -13.82 -3.31
CA LYS A 387 -16.80 -13.46 -2.54
C LYS A 387 -16.63 -11.92 -2.43
N PRO A 388 -16.38 -11.40 -1.21
CA PRO A 388 -16.01 -10.01 -0.99
C PRO A 388 -14.79 -9.62 -1.82
N ILE A 389 -14.84 -8.47 -2.50
CA ILE A 389 -13.77 -7.99 -3.40
C ILE A 389 -12.46 -7.76 -2.64
N GLU A 390 -12.54 -7.46 -1.36
CA GLU A 390 -11.42 -7.24 -0.45
C GLU A 390 -10.64 -8.53 -0.17
N SER A 391 -11.27 -9.70 -0.32
CA SER A 391 -10.60 -11.01 -0.16
C SER A 391 -9.86 -11.45 -1.42
N THR A 392 -10.01 -10.74 -2.54
CA THR A 392 -9.44 -11.05 -3.85
C THR A 392 -8.49 -9.94 -4.30
N TYR A 393 -7.20 -10.18 -4.16
CA TYR A 393 -6.19 -9.15 -4.35
C TYR A 393 -4.92 -9.68 -5.01
N PHE A 394 -4.18 -8.74 -5.58
CA PHE A 394 -2.79 -8.89 -5.96
C PHE A 394 -1.91 -8.14 -4.96
N LEU A 395 -0.85 -8.80 -4.51
CA LEU A 395 0.13 -8.27 -3.58
C LEU A 395 1.51 -8.27 -4.23
N SER A 396 2.13 -7.10 -4.33
CA SER A 396 3.49 -6.98 -4.85
C SER A 396 4.50 -7.60 -3.89
N THR A 397 5.44 -8.36 -4.44
CA THR A 397 6.62 -8.88 -3.75
C THR A 397 7.90 -8.12 -4.13
N HIS A 398 7.80 -7.10 -4.97
CA HIS A 398 8.93 -6.25 -5.33
C HIS A 398 9.31 -5.36 -4.13
N LYS A 399 10.59 -5.39 -3.72
CA LYS A 399 11.11 -4.69 -2.53
C LYS A 399 10.82 -3.18 -2.52
N ASP A 400 10.89 -2.54 -3.69
CA ASP A 400 10.73 -1.09 -3.84
C ASP A 400 9.26 -0.63 -4.02
N GLN A 401 8.28 -1.54 -3.94
CA GLN A 401 6.85 -1.21 -4.10
C GLN A 401 6.05 -1.13 -2.79
N ASP A 402 6.72 -1.24 -1.63
CA ASP A 402 6.11 -1.10 -0.30
C ASP A 402 4.89 -2.02 -0.07
N SER A 403 4.95 -3.24 -0.63
CA SER A 403 3.83 -4.21 -0.59
C SER A 403 2.53 -3.63 -1.15
N LEU A 404 2.61 -2.99 -2.32
CA LEU A 404 1.44 -2.50 -3.06
C LEU A 404 0.40 -3.61 -3.18
N VAL A 405 -0.85 -3.28 -2.84
CA VAL A 405 -1.99 -4.19 -2.88
C VAL A 405 -3.15 -3.53 -3.59
N PHE A 406 -3.81 -4.29 -4.46
CA PHE A 406 -5.05 -3.87 -5.09
C PHE A 406 -5.96 -5.06 -5.36
N SER A 407 -7.27 -4.81 -5.32
CA SER A 407 -8.27 -5.85 -5.52
C SER A 407 -8.59 -6.06 -7.00
N SER A 408 -8.94 -7.28 -7.36
CA SER A 408 -9.38 -7.64 -8.72
C SER A 408 -10.24 -8.91 -8.68
N ARG A 409 -11.28 -8.99 -9.52
CA ARG A 409 -12.13 -10.19 -9.62
C ARG A 409 -11.68 -11.18 -10.68
N LYS A 410 -10.94 -10.70 -11.68
CA LYS A 410 -10.55 -11.47 -12.86
C LYS A 410 -9.14 -11.14 -13.22
N ALA A 411 -8.39 -12.14 -13.64
CA ALA A 411 -7.10 -11.89 -14.25
C ALA A 411 -6.81 -12.89 -15.36
N LEU A 412 -6.05 -12.42 -16.34
CA LEU A 412 -5.43 -13.25 -17.36
C LEU A 412 -3.92 -13.14 -17.18
N TYR A 413 -3.25 -14.27 -16.99
CA TYR A 413 -1.81 -14.34 -17.06
C TYR A 413 -1.40 -15.02 -18.37
N ASP A 414 -0.75 -14.27 -19.25
CA ASP A 414 -0.23 -14.75 -20.53
C ASP A 414 1.23 -15.20 -20.35
N LEU A 415 1.47 -16.50 -20.45
CA LEU A 415 2.81 -17.09 -20.32
C LEU A 415 3.67 -16.89 -21.58
N ASN A 416 3.12 -16.41 -22.71
CA ASN A 416 3.92 -16.07 -23.89
C ASN A 416 4.69 -14.76 -23.67
N THR A 417 4.08 -13.81 -22.97
CA THR A 417 4.65 -12.48 -22.71
C THR A 417 4.98 -12.23 -21.24
N PHE A 418 4.63 -13.16 -20.35
CA PHE A 418 4.69 -13.02 -18.88
C PHE A 418 3.97 -11.75 -18.38
N THR A 419 2.87 -11.38 -19.02
CA THR A 419 2.07 -10.20 -18.67
C THR A 419 0.84 -10.61 -17.88
N LEU A 420 0.63 -9.94 -16.73
CA LEU A 420 -0.53 -10.11 -15.87
C LEU A 420 -1.53 -8.99 -16.15
N PHE A 421 -2.70 -9.37 -16.67
CA PHE A 421 -3.82 -8.48 -16.93
C PHE A 421 -4.86 -8.66 -15.82
N ALA A 422 -4.93 -7.71 -14.89
CA ALA A 422 -5.98 -7.66 -13.89
C ALA A 422 -7.16 -6.84 -14.40
N ASP A 423 -8.37 -7.34 -14.17
CA ASP A 423 -9.63 -6.74 -14.63
C ASP A 423 -10.59 -6.56 -13.44
N GLN A 424 -11.54 -5.64 -13.59
CA GLN A 424 -12.47 -5.22 -12.54
C GLN A 424 -11.77 -4.73 -11.27
N VAL A 425 -10.70 -3.94 -11.42
CA VAL A 425 -10.00 -3.23 -10.34
C VAL A 425 -10.81 -1.99 -9.94
N PRO A 426 -11.40 -1.95 -8.73
CA PRO A 426 -12.24 -0.82 -8.32
C PRO A 426 -11.41 0.45 -8.06
N HIS A 427 -10.28 0.30 -7.38
CA HIS A 427 -9.32 1.35 -7.09
C HIS A 427 -8.00 0.73 -6.58
N ILE A 428 -6.94 1.53 -6.61
CA ILE A 428 -5.63 1.22 -6.04
C ILE A 428 -5.36 2.26 -4.94
N HIS A 429 -5.00 1.78 -3.76
CA HIS A 429 -4.62 2.65 -2.66
C HIS A 429 -3.16 3.06 -2.80
N VAL A 430 -2.91 4.36 -2.86
CA VAL A 430 -1.56 4.93 -2.87
C VAL A 430 -1.50 6.04 -1.81
N ALA A 431 -0.67 5.86 -0.79
CA ALA A 431 -0.63 6.70 0.40
C ALA A 431 -2.03 6.90 1.02
N ASP A 432 -2.49 8.14 1.15
CA ASP A 432 -3.83 8.52 1.63
C ASP A 432 -4.82 8.77 0.48
N SER A 433 -4.51 8.37 -0.75
CA SER A 433 -5.34 8.58 -1.95
C SER A 433 -5.90 7.28 -2.54
N ARG A 434 -6.93 7.40 -3.38
CA ARG A 434 -7.46 6.30 -4.21
C ARG A 434 -7.30 6.65 -5.68
N VAL A 435 -6.56 5.82 -6.42
CA VAL A 435 -6.47 5.89 -7.88
C VAL A 435 -7.49 4.93 -8.47
N ILE A 436 -8.41 5.43 -9.27
CA ILE A 436 -9.50 4.66 -9.90
C ILE A 436 -9.18 4.56 -11.40
N PRO A 437 -8.86 3.36 -11.92
CA PRO A 437 -8.71 3.15 -13.35
C PRO A 437 -10.03 3.41 -14.08
N ASP A 438 -9.98 4.03 -15.27
CA ASP A 438 -11.15 4.35 -16.10
C ASP A 438 -11.93 3.09 -16.56
N SER A 439 -11.17 2.08 -16.95
CA SER A 439 -11.60 0.83 -17.58
C SER A 439 -11.68 -0.32 -16.58
N GLY A 440 -11.27 -0.10 -15.33
CA GLY A 440 -11.10 -1.14 -14.32
C GLY A 440 -9.98 -2.13 -14.63
N LYS A 441 -9.08 -1.82 -15.57
CA LYS A 441 -7.99 -2.70 -16.01
C LYS A 441 -6.64 -2.20 -15.49
N VAL A 442 -5.79 -3.15 -15.12
CA VAL A 442 -4.41 -2.92 -14.70
C VAL A 442 -3.52 -3.95 -15.38
N ILE A 443 -2.47 -3.49 -16.04
CA ILE A 443 -1.51 -4.35 -16.74
C ILE A 443 -0.20 -4.30 -15.97
N ILE A 444 0.30 -5.47 -15.58
CA ILE A 444 1.57 -5.61 -14.88
C ILE A 444 2.51 -6.44 -15.76
N ARG A 445 3.66 -5.88 -16.09
CA ARG A 445 4.73 -6.52 -16.86
C ARG A 445 5.77 -7.12 -15.92
N ALA A 446 6.90 -7.56 -16.48
CA ALA A 446 8.02 -8.02 -15.67
C ALA A 446 8.51 -6.92 -14.70
N ASP A 447 9.18 -7.32 -13.62
CA ASP A 447 9.77 -6.44 -12.61
C ASP A 447 8.76 -5.49 -11.95
N ALA A 448 7.54 -6.00 -11.75
CA ALA A 448 6.40 -5.28 -11.16
C ALA A 448 6.02 -3.96 -11.85
N ALA A 449 6.44 -3.77 -13.11
CA ALA A 449 6.13 -2.58 -13.88
C ALA A 449 4.65 -2.53 -14.23
N MET A 450 3.90 -1.63 -13.57
CA MET A 450 2.50 -1.34 -13.87
C MET A 450 2.43 -0.32 -15.01
N ASP A 451 1.68 -0.62 -16.06
CA ASP A 451 1.45 0.34 -17.13
C ASP A 451 0.71 1.59 -16.60
N PRO A 452 0.98 2.78 -17.15
CA PRO A 452 0.26 3.99 -16.77
C PRO A 452 -1.26 3.85 -16.97
N LEU A 453 -2.02 4.30 -15.97
CA LEU A 453 -3.46 4.38 -16.01
C LEU A 453 -3.88 5.66 -16.71
N LEU A 454 -4.38 5.52 -17.94
CA LEU A 454 -4.89 6.64 -18.73
C LEU A 454 -6.33 6.97 -18.31
N HIS A 455 -6.70 8.25 -18.38
CA HIS A 455 -8.03 8.76 -18.02
C HIS A 455 -8.50 8.38 -16.60
N SER A 456 -7.56 8.08 -15.71
CA SER A 456 -7.84 7.67 -14.34
C SER A 456 -8.40 8.82 -13.52
N ARG A 457 -9.02 8.49 -12.38
CA ARG A 457 -9.43 9.48 -11.37
C ARG A 457 -8.63 9.29 -10.10
N ILE A 458 -8.27 10.39 -9.44
CA ILE A 458 -7.58 10.35 -8.14
C ILE A 458 -8.44 11.08 -7.12
N ILE A 459 -8.73 10.42 -6.00
CA ILE A 459 -9.50 10.99 -4.89
C ILE A 459 -8.56 11.14 -3.68
N MET A 460 -8.48 12.35 -3.14
CA MET A 460 -7.65 12.71 -1.99
C MET A 460 -8.47 13.44 -0.91
N ASP A 461 -8.34 13.14 0.38
CA ASP A 461 -7.82 11.90 0.95
C ASP A 461 -8.88 10.77 0.89
N THR A 462 -8.52 9.60 1.40
CA THR A 462 -9.38 8.41 1.48
C THR A 462 -10.53 8.55 2.49
N VAL A 463 -10.46 9.51 3.42
CA VAL A 463 -11.39 9.69 4.54
C VAL A 463 -12.46 10.73 4.18
N ASN A 464 -12.02 11.95 3.90
CA ASN A 464 -12.84 13.11 3.65
C ASN A 464 -13.13 13.35 2.17
N LYS A 465 -12.21 12.93 1.28
CA LYS A 465 -12.36 13.04 -0.19
C LYS A 465 -12.54 14.48 -0.68
N TRP A 466 -11.69 15.38 -0.17
CA TRP A 466 -11.77 16.82 -0.48
C TRP A 466 -11.40 17.20 -1.91
N HIS A 467 -10.52 16.45 -2.55
CA HIS A 467 -10.04 16.73 -3.89
C HIS A 467 -10.28 15.52 -4.80
N GLU A 468 -10.94 15.77 -5.92
CA GLU A 468 -11.09 14.80 -7.01
C GLU A 468 -10.40 15.35 -8.26
N PHE A 469 -9.48 14.56 -8.80
CA PHE A 469 -8.79 14.81 -10.05
C PHE A 469 -9.33 13.85 -11.11
N TYR A 470 -9.50 14.33 -12.33
CA TYR A 470 -10.06 13.57 -13.44
C TYR A 470 -9.20 13.73 -14.71
N GLU A 471 -9.42 12.82 -15.67
CA GLU A 471 -8.60 12.73 -16.89
C GLU A 471 -7.11 12.61 -16.57
N CYS A 472 -6.78 11.86 -15.50
CA CYS A 472 -5.42 11.75 -15.02
C CYS A 472 -4.63 10.74 -15.84
N HIS A 473 -3.40 11.11 -16.21
CA HIS A 473 -2.36 10.16 -16.59
C HIS A 473 -1.60 9.78 -15.33
N THR A 474 -1.79 8.56 -14.82
CA THR A 474 -1.25 8.14 -13.52
C THR A 474 -0.31 6.95 -13.66
N THR A 475 0.91 7.10 -13.17
CA THR A 475 1.88 6.00 -13.06
C THR A 475 2.09 5.67 -11.58
N ILE A 476 1.85 4.42 -11.21
CA ILE A 476 2.01 3.92 -9.84
C ILE A 476 3.29 3.10 -9.76
N PHE A 477 4.23 3.54 -8.94
CA PHE A 477 5.51 2.86 -8.73
C PHE A 477 5.49 1.97 -7.48
N GLY A 478 4.61 2.24 -6.52
CA GLY A 478 4.48 1.48 -5.28
C GLY A 478 3.39 2.03 -4.37
N ARG A 479 3.20 1.44 -3.18
CA ARG A 479 2.16 1.86 -2.22
C ARG A 479 2.32 3.32 -1.76
N LEU A 480 3.54 3.84 -1.73
CA LEU A 480 3.86 5.22 -1.30
C LEU A 480 4.52 6.03 -2.43
N ASN A 481 4.34 5.63 -3.68
CA ASN A 481 4.97 6.29 -4.81
C ASN A 481 4.08 6.26 -6.05
N MET A 482 3.62 7.43 -6.48
CA MET A 482 2.97 7.65 -7.76
C MET A 482 3.39 9.00 -8.33
N GLY A 483 3.30 9.12 -9.65
CA GLY A 483 3.32 10.39 -10.36
C GLY A 483 2.11 10.47 -11.28
N ALA A 484 1.40 11.59 -11.25
CA ALA A 484 0.28 11.82 -12.15
C ALA A 484 0.14 13.29 -12.53
N ASN A 485 -0.64 13.55 -13.58
CA ASN A 485 -1.11 14.87 -13.96
C ASN A 485 -2.56 14.76 -14.45
N GLY A 486 -3.36 15.80 -14.27
CA GLY A 486 -4.78 15.79 -14.64
C GLY A 486 -5.47 17.12 -14.36
N PHE A 487 -6.80 17.13 -14.44
CA PHE A 487 -7.59 18.34 -14.18
C PHE A 487 -8.18 18.31 -12.77
N TYR A 488 -8.28 19.49 -12.17
CA TYR A 488 -8.89 19.73 -10.86
C TYR A 488 -9.89 20.88 -10.96
N ASP A 489 -11.04 20.73 -10.31
CA ASP A 489 -12.06 21.76 -10.27
C ASP A 489 -12.09 22.44 -8.90
N TYR A 490 -11.67 23.71 -8.85
CA TYR A 490 -11.87 24.54 -7.68
C TYR A 490 -13.26 25.17 -7.73
N ILE A 491 -14.11 24.82 -6.76
CA ILE A 491 -15.47 25.36 -6.64
C ILE A 491 -15.44 26.53 -5.65
N SER A 492 -15.67 27.75 -6.12
CA SER A 492 -15.75 28.95 -5.27
C SER A 492 -17.08 29.02 -4.50
N LYS A 493 -17.18 29.94 -3.52
CA LYS A 493 -18.35 30.12 -2.64
C LYS A 493 -19.70 30.24 -3.38
N ASP A 494 -19.71 30.81 -4.57
CA ASP A 494 -20.88 30.97 -5.44
C ASP A 494 -21.22 29.75 -6.30
N GLY A 495 -20.46 28.66 -6.16
CA GLY A 495 -20.61 27.45 -6.96
C GLY A 495 -19.94 27.51 -8.35
N LYS A 496 -19.23 28.59 -8.68
CA LYS A 496 -18.50 28.68 -9.95
C LYS A 496 -17.33 27.69 -9.95
N LYS A 497 -17.29 26.86 -10.99
CA LYS A 497 -16.22 25.89 -11.23
C LYS A 497 -15.06 26.54 -11.98
N ASN A 498 -13.87 26.51 -11.37
CA ASN A 498 -12.62 26.98 -11.97
C ASN A 498 -11.71 25.76 -12.18
N THR A 499 -11.62 25.31 -13.43
CA THR A 499 -10.79 24.16 -13.79
C THR A 499 -9.34 24.57 -13.97
N VAL A 500 -8.44 23.87 -13.29
CA VAL A 500 -6.99 24.07 -13.36
C VAL A 500 -6.30 22.77 -13.72
N ASN A 501 -5.15 22.87 -14.39
CA ASN A 501 -4.31 21.72 -14.69
C ASN A 501 -3.37 21.45 -13.50
N ALA A 502 -3.57 20.33 -12.83
CA ALA A 502 -2.62 19.78 -11.87
C ALA A 502 -1.51 19.07 -12.64
N HIS A 503 -0.41 19.78 -12.87
CA HIS A 503 0.71 19.29 -13.67
C HIS A 503 1.57 18.27 -12.93
N GLU A 504 1.49 18.20 -11.61
CA GLU A 504 2.16 17.20 -10.80
C GLU A 504 1.28 16.79 -9.61
N ILE A 505 0.97 15.50 -9.52
CA ILE A 505 0.33 14.85 -8.38
C ILE A 505 1.29 13.76 -7.93
N LYS A 506 1.73 13.83 -6.68
CA LYS A 506 2.73 12.91 -6.12
C LYS A 506 2.47 12.58 -4.66
N VAL A 507 3.24 11.65 -4.12
CA VAL A 507 3.23 11.32 -2.69
C VAL A 507 4.39 12.02 -2.00
N ASP A 508 4.11 12.70 -0.90
CA ASP A 508 5.12 13.03 0.10
C ASP A 508 5.42 11.76 0.90
N TYR A 509 6.59 11.16 0.66
CA TYR A 509 6.99 9.90 1.27
C TYR A 509 7.11 9.98 2.80
N VAL A 510 7.53 11.13 3.34
CA VAL A 510 7.72 11.32 4.79
C VAL A 510 6.37 11.48 5.49
N ALA A 511 5.50 12.33 4.95
CA ALA A 511 4.16 12.54 5.49
C ALA A 511 3.20 11.38 5.17
N LYS A 512 3.52 10.56 4.16
CA LYS A 512 2.66 9.50 3.59
C LYS A 512 1.32 10.06 3.12
N THR A 513 1.35 11.23 2.49
CA THR A 513 0.17 11.94 1.97
C THR A 513 0.37 12.36 0.53
N ALA A 514 -0.70 12.36 -0.25
CA ALA A 514 -0.71 12.86 -1.62
C ALA A 514 -0.74 14.40 -1.63
N LEU A 515 0.00 14.96 -2.59
CA LEU A 515 0.10 16.38 -2.87
C LEU A 515 -0.17 16.60 -4.35
N ALA A 516 -0.86 17.69 -4.69
CA ALA A 516 -1.01 18.12 -6.07
C ALA A 516 -0.63 19.58 -6.24
N TYR A 517 0.10 19.85 -7.32
CA TYR A 517 0.59 21.15 -7.73
C TYR A 517 -0.13 21.55 -9.02
N ALA A 518 -0.77 22.72 -8.99
CA ALA A 518 -1.43 23.31 -10.14
C ALA A 518 -0.96 24.76 -10.31
N HIS A 519 -1.06 25.28 -11.54
CA HIS A 519 -0.74 26.67 -11.84
C HIS A 519 -1.93 27.37 -12.47
N VAL A 520 -2.21 28.59 -12.02
CA VAL A 520 -3.29 29.45 -12.49
C VAL A 520 -2.70 30.59 -13.31
N TYR A 521 -2.93 30.55 -14.61
CA TYR A 521 -2.50 31.60 -15.53
C TYR A 521 -3.44 32.81 -15.49
N ASP A 522 -2.90 33.99 -15.77
CA ASP A 522 -3.66 35.27 -15.81
C ASP A 522 -4.87 35.19 -16.76
N THR A 523 -4.73 34.48 -17.88
CA THR A 523 -5.80 34.30 -18.89
C THR A 523 -6.98 33.46 -18.40
N MET A 524 -6.89 32.79 -17.24
CA MET A 524 -7.94 31.91 -16.73
C MET A 524 -9.05 32.67 -16.00
N HIS A 525 -8.83 33.92 -15.57
CA HIS A 525 -9.77 34.67 -14.73
C HIS A 525 -10.30 33.83 -13.56
N PHE A 526 -9.38 33.12 -12.90
CA PHE A 526 -9.70 32.22 -11.79
C PHE A 526 -10.18 33.04 -10.60
N THR A 527 -11.39 32.74 -10.13
CA THR A 527 -12.00 33.45 -9.01
C THR A 527 -11.89 32.62 -7.74
N MET A 528 -11.13 33.11 -6.75
CA MET A 528 -11.11 32.51 -5.39
C MET A 528 -12.47 32.71 -4.72
N THR A 529 -13.05 33.89 -4.91
CA THR A 529 -14.42 34.26 -4.55
C THR A 529 -14.98 35.14 -5.68
N PRO A 530 -16.30 35.42 -5.71
CA PRO A 530 -16.90 36.21 -6.80
C PRO A 530 -16.25 37.58 -7.04
N ARG A 531 -15.63 38.16 -6.00
CA ARG A 531 -15.06 39.51 -6.02
C ARG A 531 -13.54 39.54 -5.89
N PHE A 532 -12.89 38.37 -5.97
CA PHE A 532 -11.43 38.26 -5.93
C PHE A 532 -10.92 37.21 -6.91
N GLU A 533 -10.11 37.66 -7.86
CA GLU A 533 -9.37 36.82 -8.79
C GLU A 533 -7.99 36.45 -8.23
N PHE A 534 -7.42 35.37 -8.73
CA PHE A 534 -6.09 34.88 -8.37
C PHE A 534 -5.31 34.39 -9.58
N LYS A 535 -3.99 34.58 -9.54
CA LYS A 535 -3.03 33.96 -10.45
C LYS A 535 -1.79 33.51 -9.68
N GLY A 536 -1.19 32.39 -10.08
CA GLY A 536 -0.03 31.78 -9.42
C GLY A 536 -0.22 30.30 -9.10
N ASP A 537 0.55 29.81 -8.14
CA ASP A 537 0.60 28.38 -7.82
C ASP A 537 -0.43 27.97 -6.77
N LEU A 538 -0.97 26.77 -6.94
CA LEU A 538 -1.86 26.10 -5.99
C LEU A 538 -1.20 24.81 -5.52
N LEU A 539 -1.17 24.63 -4.21
CA LEU A 539 -0.80 23.37 -3.57
C LEU A 539 -2.01 22.79 -2.83
N LEU A 540 -2.46 21.63 -3.29
CA LEU A 540 -3.56 20.86 -2.70
C LEU A 540 -2.95 19.71 -1.87
N LYS A 541 -3.47 19.52 -0.64
CA LYS A 541 -3.00 18.49 0.29
C LYS A 541 -4.18 17.63 0.71
N GLY A 542 -4.07 16.30 0.66
CA GLY A 542 -5.21 15.41 0.91
C GLY A 542 -5.99 15.68 2.20
N ALA A 543 -5.29 16.00 3.31
CA ALA A 543 -5.89 16.26 4.61
C ALA A 543 -6.51 17.67 4.77
N TYR A 544 -6.35 18.58 3.80
CA TYR A 544 -6.81 19.96 3.90
C TYR A 544 -7.89 20.27 2.84
N ARG A 545 -9.09 20.65 3.27
CA ARG A 545 -10.22 20.94 2.36
C ARG A 545 -9.94 22.07 1.34
N GLY A 546 -9.09 23.01 1.70
CA GLY A 546 -8.79 24.18 0.88
C GLY A 546 -7.60 23.97 -0.07
N ALA A 547 -7.06 25.07 -0.56
CA ALA A 547 -5.78 25.08 -1.28
C ALA A 547 -4.82 26.06 -0.60
N HIS A 548 -3.52 25.78 -0.72
CA HIS A 548 -2.49 26.76 -0.42
C HIS A 548 -2.20 27.55 -1.69
N PHE A 549 -2.45 28.86 -1.64
CA PHE A 549 -2.30 29.80 -2.74
C PHE A 549 -0.95 30.50 -2.58
N ASP A 550 -0.12 30.50 -3.62
CA ASP A 550 1.14 31.22 -3.66
C ASP A 550 1.25 32.02 -4.97
N GLY A 551 0.90 33.29 -4.94
CA GLY A 551 0.68 34.05 -6.16
C GLY A 551 0.27 35.50 -5.91
N PHE A 552 -0.72 35.97 -6.66
CA PHE A 552 -1.25 37.31 -6.57
C PHE A 552 -2.78 37.28 -6.62
N ALA A 553 -3.41 38.10 -5.79
CA ALA A 553 -4.85 38.29 -5.77
C ALA A 553 -5.23 39.67 -6.35
N HIS A 554 -6.45 39.80 -6.85
CA HIS A 554 -6.98 41.02 -7.46
C HIS A 554 -8.43 41.25 -7.04
N PRO A 555 -8.81 42.40 -6.44
CA PRO A 555 -10.20 42.69 -6.12
C PRO A 555 -10.92 43.09 -7.41
N VAL A 556 -11.93 42.35 -7.82
CA VAL A 556 -12.69 42.65 -9.04
C VAL A 556 -13.68 43.76 -8.73
N GLN A 557 -13.42 44.98 -9.21
CA GLN A 557 -14.27 46.16 -8.98
C GLN A 557 -15.15 46.44 -10.20
N SER A 558 -16.34 47.02 -10.00
CA SER A 558 -17.20 47.50 -11.10
C SER A 558 -16.74 48.86 -11.62
N LEU A 559 -15.92 49.58 -10.85
CA LEU A 559 -15.39 50.89 -11.22
C LEU A 559 -14.27 50.76 -12.26
N THR A 560 -14.41 51.47 -13.39
CA THR A 560 -13.41 51.44 -14.46
C THR A 560 -12.16 52.27 -14.16
N ARG A 561 -12.26 53.28 -13.28
CA ARG A 561 -11.15 54.16 -12.89
C ARG A 561 -11.31 54.69 -11.46
N PRO A 562 -10.27 54.58 -10.60
CA PRO A 562 -9.06 53.80 -10.81
C PRO A 562 -9.34 52.29 -10.70
N SER A 563 -8.76 51.49 -11.59
CA SER A 563 -8.80 50.02 -11.46
C SER A 563 -7.87 49.61 -10.32
N SER A 564 -8.35 48.72 -9.45
CA SER A 564 -7.50 47.92 -8.57
C SER A 564 -6.47 47.12 -9.39
N GLY A 565 -5.36 46.79 -8.75
CA GLY A 565 -4.31 45.95 -9.30
C GLY A 565 -4.04 44.71 -8.45
N TRP A 566 -3.15 43.87 -8.95
CA TRP A 566 -2.73 42.64 -8.31
C TRP A 566 -1.80 42.90 -7.12
N TRP A 567 -2.03 42.20 -6.00
CA TRP A 567 -1.12 42.21 -4.84
C TRP A 567 -0.69 40.80 -4.47
N ARG A 568 0.50 40.66 -3.87
CA ARG A 568 1.05 39.36 -3.43
C ARG A 568 0.13 38.71 -2.40
N GLU A 569 -0.22 37.45 -2.64
CA GLU A 569 -0.97 36.61 -1.69
C GLU A 569 -0.29 35.26 -1.54
N LYS A 570 -0.06 34.82 -0.29
CA LYS A 570 0.61 33.56 0.02
C LYS A 570 0.07 32.91 1.29
N ARG A 571 -1.08 32.25 1.20
CA ARG A 571 -1.79 31.65 2.34
C ARG A 571 -2.68 30.48 1.92
N SER A 572 -3.14 29.73 2.92
CA SER A 572 -4.12 28.66 2.71
C SER A 572 -5.54 29.17 2.93
N PHE A 573 -6.43 28.88 1.98
CA PHE A 573 -7.83 29.27 2.04
C PHE A 573 -8.75 28.08 1.78
N VAL A 574 -9.85 28.04 2.54
CA VAL A 574 -11.00 27.17 2.26
C VAL A 574 -12.00 27.96 1.42
N PRO A 575 -12.63 27.39 0.38
CA PRO A 575 -13.52 28.13 -0.52
C PRO A 575 -14.63 28.94 0.16
N ASP A 576 -15.14 28.47 1.30
CA ASP A 576 -16.26 29.09 2.01
C ASP A 576 -15.83 30.29 2.89
N SER A 577 -14.52 30.49 3.12
CA SER A 577 -13.98 31.50 4.03
C SER A 577 -12.65 32.06 3.52
N VAL A 578 -12.74 33.10 2.68
CA VAL A 578 -11.57 33.82 2.16
C VAL A 578 -11.48 35.18 2.84
N LEU A 579 -10.60 35.28 3.84
CA LEU A 579 -10.22 36.51 4.52
C LEU A 579 -8.76 36.78 4.19
N PHE A 580 -8.53 37.66 3.23
CA PHE A 580 -7.17 38.04 2.85
C PHE A 580 -6.56 38.89 3.94
N HIS A 581 -5.27 38.68 4.19
CA HIS A 581 -4.52 39.53 5.10
C HIS A 581 -3.56 40.40 4.30
N ILE A 582 -3.43 41.64 4.74
CA ILE A 582 -2.55 42.61 4.11
C ILE A 582 -1.44 42.98 5.08
N GLU A 583 -0.24 43.12 4.53
CA GLU A 583 0.94 43.65 5.21
C GLU A 583 1.82 44.28 4.11
N ASP A 584 1.83 45.61 4.04
CA ASP A 584 2.53 46.40 3.03
C ASP A 584 2.44 45.79 1.60
N PRO A 585 1.22 45.71 1.04
CA PRO A 585 0.96 44.96 -0.18
C PRO A 585 1.79 45.48 -1.36
N TYR A 586 2.27 44.58 -2.22
CA TYR A 586 3.06 44.88 -3.40
C TYR A 586 2.63 44.03 -4.60
N ASN A 587 2.86 44.53 -5.81
CA ASN A 587 2.54 43.82 -7.05
C ASN A 587 3.68 42.89 -7.52
N GLU A 588 3.51 42.28 -8.68
CA GLU A 588 4.49 41.37 -9.28
C GLU A 588 5.89 42.00 -9.53
N ASP A 589 5.93 43.30 -9.85
CA ASP A 589 7.17 44.07 -10.01
C ASP A 589 7.82 44.48 -8.68
N LYS A 590 7.27 44.03 -7.53
CA LYS A 590 7.63 44.50 -6.18
C LYS A 590 7.36 45.99 -5.95
N LYS A 591 6.46 46.60 -6.74
CA LYS A 591 6.01 47.98 -6.52
C LYS A 591 4.94 47.99 -5.41
N PRO A 592 5.05 48.88 -4.41
CA PRO A 592 4.05 49.00 -3.35
C PRO A 592 2.67 49.37 -3.92
N MET A 593 1.66 48.65 -3.45
CA MET A 593 0.25 48.89 -3.75
C MET A 593 -0.34 49.78 -2.66
N LYS A 594 -0.87 50.94 -3.04
CA LYS A 594 -1.40 51.91 -2.08
C LYS A 594 -2.81 51.52 -1.64
N LEU A 595 -3.07 51.64 -0.35
CA LEU A 595 -4.38 51.43 0.26
C LEU A 595 -4.66 52.56 1.26
N GLY A 596 -5.63 53.42 0.97
CA GLY A 596 -5.89 54.63 1.76
C GLY A 596 -6.33 55.85 0.95
N MET A 597 -6.32 57.00 1.59
CA MET A 597 -6.53 58.34 1.01
C MET A 597 -5.19 59.06 0.87
N TRP A 598 -4.94 59.71 -0.26
CA TRP A 598 -3.63 60.24 -0.61
C TRP A 598 -3.72 61.65 -1.21
N ILE A 599 -2.60 62.37 -1.18
CA ILE A 599 -2.41 63.66 -1.83
C ILE A 599 -1.07 63.69 -2.58
N THR A 600 -1.10 64.13 -3.85
CA THR A 600 0.10 64.25 -4.69
C THR A 600 0.91 65.51 -4.35
N LEU A 601 2.23 65.50 -4.62
CA LEU A 601 3.11 66.66 -4.35
C LEU A 601 3.32 67.59 -5.55
N ASP A 602 3.42 67.07 -6.78
CA ASP A 602 3.79 67.88 -7.95
C ASP A 602 2.60 68.58 -8.60
N SER A 603 1.50 67.84 -8.77
CA SER A 603 0.21 68.27 -9.32
C SER A 603 -0.88 68.28 -8.26
N ILE A 604 -0.56 68.71 -7.04
CA ILE A 604 -1.37 68.70 -5.81
C ILE A 604 -2.88 68.51 -6.02
N HIS A 605 -3.32 67.27 -5.85
CA HIS A 605 -4.72 66.86 -5.82
C HIS A 605 -4.84 65.63 -4.91
N THR A 606 -6.04 65.38 -4.42
CA THR A 606 -6.35 64.28 -3.52
C THR A 606 -6.96 63.12 -4.29
N TYR A 607 -6.73 61.90 -3.84
CA TYR A 607 -7.28 60.71 -4.48
C TYR A 607 -7.35 59.52 -3.51
N PRO A 608 -8.35 58.63 -3.66
CA PRO A 608 -8.39 57.37 -2.94
C PRO A 608 -7.56 56.30 -3.68
N SER A 609 -7.11 55.30 -2.95
CA SER A 609 -6.45 54.12 -3.52
C SER A 609 -6.94 52.86 -2.82
N PHE A 610 -7.37 51.88 -3.61
CA PHE A 610 -7.75 50.55 -3.14
C PHE A 610 -6.98 49.50 -3.93
N PHE A 611 -5.76 49.19 -3.48
CA PHE A 611 -4.75 48.40 -4.21
C PHE A 611 -4.45 48.97 -5.60
N THR A 612 -4.09 50.25 -5.68
CA THR A 612 -3.65 50.87 -6.93
C THR A 612 -2.18 51.27 -6.84
N LEU A 613 -1.49 51.38 -7.97
CA LEU A 613 -0.17 52.00 -8.00
C LEU A 613 -0.32 53.47 -7.62
N GLY A 614 0.58 53.97 -6.78
CA GLY A 614 0.65 55.40 -6.51
C GLY A 614 0.91 56.21 -7.76
N ARG A 615 0.35 57.42 -7.84
CA ARG A 615 0.64 58.36 -8.93
C ARG A 615 2.13 58.74 -8.91
N ASN A 616 2.69 58.97 -7.71
CA ASN A 616 4.12 59.11 -7.49
C ASN A 616 4.58 58.39 -6.20
N TYR A 617 5.87 58.07 -6.12
CA TYR A 617 6.47 57.52 -4.90
C TYR A 617 6.40 58.51 -3.72
N SER A 618 6.41 59.81 -4.01
CA SER A 618 6.45 60.88 -3.02
C SER A 618 5.07 61.33 -2.51
N ASP A 619 3.96 60.77 -3.01
CA ASP A 619 2.63 61.19 -2.53
C ASP A 619 2.47 60.89 -1.04
N SER A 620 1.89 61.85 -0.31
CA SER A 620 1.69 61.75 1.13
C SER A 620 0.33 61.12 1.44
N ALA A 621 0.27 60.31 2.49
CA ALA A 621 -0.99 59.72 2.93
C ALA A 621 -1.79 60.72 3.77
N ILE A 622 -3.11 60.76 3.55
CA ILE A 622 -4.07 61.41 4.45
C ILE A 622 -4.54 60.38 5.47
N VAL A 623 -4.94 59.20 5.00
CA VAL A 623 -5.24 58.00 5.80
C VAL A 623 -4.55 56.83 5.12
N LYS A 624 -3.71 56.08 5.82
CA LYS A 624 -3.00 54.90 5.27
C LYS A 624 -3.43 53.64 6.00
N VAL A 625 -3.76 52.59 5.25
CA VAL A 625 -3.87 51.22 5.75
C VAL A 625 -2.60 50.48 5.38
N ARG A 626 -1.87 49.96 6.37
CA ARG A 626 -0.62 49.21 6.18
C ARG A 626 -0.82 47.71 6.34
N GLU A 627 -1.59 47.33 7.34
CA GLU A 627 -1.82 45.96 7.74
C GLU A 627 -3.28 45.72 8.12
N GLY A 628 -3.67 44.45 8.17
CA GLY A 628 -5.02 44.04 8.58
C GLY A 628 -5.61 42.99 7.64
N ILE A 629 -6.90 43.12 7.33
CA ILE A 629 -7.65 42.20 6.46
C ILE A 629 -8.31 42.94 5.31
N VAL A 630 -8.61 42.21 4.22
CA VAL A 630 -9.48 42.68 3.13
C VAL A 630 -10.53 41.62 2.79
N TYR A 631 -11.77 42.08 2.59
CA TYR A 631 -12.89 41.25 2.17
C TYR A 631 -13.96 42.08 1.46
N PHE A 632 -14.88 41.40 0.77
CA PHE A 632 -16.08 42.00 0.21
C PHE A 632 -17.29 41.55 1.03
N ASP A 633 -18.16 42.50 1.40
CA ASP A 633 -19.43 42.19 2.04
C ASP A 633 -20.55 42.22 1.00
N ASP A 634 -21.11 41.04 0.71
CA ASP A 634 -22.18 40.87 -0.27
C ASP A 634 -23.48 41.59 0.14
N SER A 635 -23.73 41.76 1.45
CA SER A 635 -24.97 42.39 1.96
C SER A 635 -24.96 43.90 1.79
N ASP A 636 -23.78 44.52 2.01
CA ASP A 636 -23.58 45.96 1.86
C ASP A 636 -23.09 46.36 0.46
N GLY A 637 -22.57 45.41 -0.33
CA GLY A 637 -21.98 45.67 -1.65
C GLY A 637 -20.67 46.48 -1.59
N LYS A 638 -19.91 46.35 -0.50
CA LYS A 638 -18.70 47.14 -0.23
C LYS A 638 -17.48 46.27 -0.05
N PHE A 639 -16.34 46.76 -0.54
CA PHE A 639 -15.04 46.26 -0.11
C PHE A 639 -14.65 46.91 1.21
N TYR A 640 -14.13 46.11 2.12
CA TYR A 640 -13.56 46.55 3.40
C TYR A 640 -12.09 46.17 3.44
N ALA A 641 -11.23 47.10 3.86
CA ALA A 641 -9.84 46.80 4.14
C ALA A 641 -9.32 47.61 5.33
N GLY A 642 -8.53 46.99 6.21
CA GLY A 642 -8.00 47.67 7.39
C GLY A 642 -7.87 46.79 8.62
N ASP A 643 -7.72 47.44 9.77
CA ASP A 643 -7.53 46.77 11.06
C ASP A 643 -8.58 45.68 11.33
N SER A 644 -8.11 44.48 11.64
CA SER A 644 -8.97 43.30 11.77
C SER A 644 -9.86 43.35 13.01
N LEU A 645 -9.38 43.92 14.13
CA LEU A 645 -10.17 44.06 15.36
C LEU A 645 -11.27 45.10 15.18
N LYS A 646 -10.98 46.19 14.46
CA LYS A 646 -11.99 47.19 14.13
C LYS A 646 -13.06 46.64 13.19
N LEU A 647 -12.66 45.89 12.15
CA LEU A 647 -13.59 45.35 11.16
C LEU A 647 -14.40 44.12 11.64
N LYS A 648 -13.89 43.32 12.57
CA LYS A 648 -14.54 42.06 12.99
C LYS A 648 -14.89 41.96 14.47
N ALA A 649 -14.25 42.73 15.35
CA ALA A 649 -14.45 42.68 16.80
C ALA A 649 -14.99 43.99 17.41
N GLY A 650 -15.28 45.00 16.59
CA GLY A 650 -15.85 46.28 17.05
C GLY A 650 -14.87 47.16 17.83
N ALA A 651 -13.55 46.96 17.67
CA ALA A 651 -12.56 47.83 18.30
C ALA A 651 -12.66 49.27 17.75
N ALA A 652 -12.39 50.27 18.60
CA ALA A 652 -12.49 51.68 18.22
C ALA A 652 -11.26 52.19 17.44
N LYS A 653 -10.08 51.64 17.73
CA LYS A 653 -8.78 52.04 17.17
C LYS A 653 -8.40 51.20 15.94
N GLY A 654 -7.73 51.80 14.97
CA GLY A 654 -7.27 51.21 13.73
C GLY A 654 -7.73 52.00 12.50
N ASN A 655 -6.89 52.03 11.46
CA ASN A 655 -7.28 52.63 10.18
C ASN A 655 -8.05 51.62 9.34
N ILE A 656 -9.18 52.07 8.76
CA ILE A 656 -9.95 51.29 7.79
C ILE A 656 -10.26 52.14 6.56
N ILE A 657 -10.48 51.46 5.44
CA ILE A 657 -10.99 52.02 4.19
C ILE A 657 -12.08 51.10 3.66
N THR A 658 -13.12 51.72 3.11
CA THR A 658 -14.24 51.06 2.48
C THR A 658 -14.47 51.64 1.10
N LEU A 659 -14.80 50.79 0.15
CA LEU A 659 -15.15 51.17 -1.21
C LEU A 659 -16.55 50.62 -1.50
N ASP A 660 -17.51 51.52 -1.69
CA ASP A 660 -18.81 51.17 -2.24
C ASP A 660 -18.69 50.99 -3.75
N ASP A 661 -18.78 49.75 -4.19
CA ASP A 661 -18.54 49.36 -5.57
C ASP A 661 -19.62 49.87 -6.54
N LYS A 662 -20.83 50.15 -6.03
CA LYS A 662 -21.94 50.67 -6.83
C LYS A 662 -21.89 52.19 -6.96
N THR A 663 -21.65 52.89 -5.85
CA THR A 663 -21.72 54.36 -5.81
C THR A 663 -20.38 55.04 -6.10
N GLY A 664 -19.26 54.31 -5.98
CA GLY A 664 -17.92 54.88 -6.10
C GLY A 664 -17.56 55.80 -4.93
N ILE A 665 -18.22 55.64 -3.78
CA ILE A 665 -17.90 56.37 -2.56
C ILE A 665 -16.79 55.60 -1.84
N VAL A 666 -15.69 56.29 -1.57
CA VAL A 666 -14.61 55.77 -0.73
C VAL A 666 -14.68 56.46 0.63
N TYR A 667 -14.79 55.67 1.69
CA TYR A 667 -14.78 56.17 3.06
C TYR A 667 -13.57 55.59 3.79
N ALA A 668 -12.82 56.42 4.48
CA ALA A 668 -11.73 56.00 5.35
C ALA A 668 -11.90 56.61 6.73
N GLU A 669 -11.55 55.88 7.78
CA GLU A 669 -11.53 56.40 9.14
C GLU A 669 -10.30 55.92 9.90
N GLY A 670 -9.87 56.73 10.87
CA GLY A 670 -8.74 56.46 11.74
C GLY A 670 -7.83 57.68 11.93
N LYS A 671 -6.56 57.44 12.23
CA LYS A 671 -5.55 58.48 12.38
C LYS A 671 -5.23 59.12 11.03
N THR A 672 -5.18 60.45 10.98
CA THR A 672 -4.96 61.22 9.76
C THR A 672 -3.72 62.11 9.86
N ASP A 673 -3.01 62.29 8.74
CA ASP A 673 -1.76 63.07 8.67
C ASP A 673 -1.90 64.31 7.74
N LEU A 674 -3.02 64.42 7.01
CA LEU A 674 -3.32 65.47 6.00
C LEU A 674 -2.26 65.63 4.87
N GLY A 675 -1.15 64.90 4.95
CA GLY A 675 -0.01 64.98 4.06
C GLY A 675 0.76 66.30 4.14
N VAL A 676 0.66 67.04 5.24
CA VAL A 676 1.23 68.39 5.38
C VAL A 676 2.56 68.37 6.14
N ASN A 677 3.48 69.27 5.79
CA ASN A 677 4.73 69.48 6.51
C ASN A 677 4.69 70.80 7.29
N THR A 678 4.45 70.69 8.59
CA THR A 678 4.24 71.85 9.48
C THR A 678 5.42 72.17 10.38
N GLY A 679 6.61 71.60 10.10
CA GLY A 679 7.85 71.91 10.80
C GLY A 679 7.72 71.77 12.33
N HIS A 680 7.85 72.89 13.04
CA HIS A 680 7.77 72.96 14.51
C HIS A 680 6.35 73.01 15.08
N VAL A 681 5.32 73.13 14.23
CA VAL A 681 3.92 73.13 14.67
C VAL A 681 3.42 71.70 14.71
N ARG A 682 2.92 71.28 15.87
CA ARG A 682 2.32 69.96 16.04
C ARG A 682 0.85 70.02 15.64
N ILE A 683 0.50 69.24 14.62
CA ILE A 683 -0.86 68.95 14.21
C ILE A 683 -1.08 67.45 14.35
N ASN A 684 -1.96 67.05 15.28
CA ASN A 684 -2.40 65.66 15.40
C ASN A 684 -3.88 65.60 15.03
N THR A 685 -4.22 64.76 14.05
CA THR A 685 -5.60 64.63 13.58
C THR A 685 -6.06 63.18 13.56
N ALA A 686 -7.35 62.99 13.85
CA ALA A 686 -8.02 61.72 13.68
C ALA A 686 -9.48 61.97 13.29
N GLY A 687 -10.06 61.08 12.50
CA GLY A 687 -11.42 61.23 12.05
C GLY A 687 -11.75 60.39 10.84
N ASN A 688 -12.61 60.94 9.98
CA ASN A 688 -12.98 60.29 8.73
C ASN A 688 -12.73 61.19 7.53
N ALA A 689 -12.52 60.53 6.39
CA ALA A 689 -12.38 61.15 5.09
C ALA A 689 -13.32 60.42 4.13
N THR A 690 -14.05 61.19 3.32
CA THR A 690 -14.93 60.68 2.27
C THR A 690 -14.48 61.25 0.94
N PHE A 691 -14.36 60.39 -0.06
CA PHE A 691 -14.05 60.77 -1.43
C PHE A 691 -15.17 60.30 -2.36
N LEU A 692 -15.65 61.21 -3.22
CA LEU A 692 -16.68 60.92 -4.21
C LEU A 692 -16.04 60.85 -5.60
N HIS A 693 -16.02 59.66 -6.22
CA HIS A 693 -15.46 59.52 -7.57
C HIS A 693 -16.20 60.34 -8.64
N LYS A 694 -17.50 60.62 -8.43
CA LYS A 694 -18.36 61.33 -9.39
C LYS A 694 -17.87 62.74 -9.73
N ASP A 695 -17.40 63.48 -8.74
CA ASP A 695 -16.94 64.87 -8.89
C ASP A 695 -15.50 65.09 -8.39
N SER A 696 -14.81 64.02 -7.98
CA SER A 696 -13.46 64.07 -7.40
C SER A 696 -13.37 64.97 -6.17
N SER A 697 -14.46 65.10 -5.41
CA SER A 697 -14.48 65.86 -4.16
C SER A 697 -14.02 65.01 -2.98
N MET A 698 -13.34 65.66 -2.03
CA MET A 698 -12.92 65.04 -0.79
C MET A 698 -13.29 65.92 0.40
N THR A 699 -13.95 65.32 1.39
CA THR A 699 -14.35 65.96 2.64
C THR A 699 -13.79 65.20 3.82
N LEU A 700 -13.32 65.91 4.85
CA LEU A 700 -12.85 65.34 6.10
C LEU A 700 -13.69 65.88 7.26
N ASP A 701 -14.05 65.01 8.19
CA ASP A 701 -14.57 65.39 9.50
C ASP A 701 -13.55 64.92 10.53
N LEU A 702 -12.91 65.84 11.25
CA LEU A 702 -11.72 65.57 12.06
C LEU A 702 -11.87 66.13 13.47
N MET A 703 -11.16 65.49 14.39
CA MET A 703 -10.66 66.09 15.62
C MET A 703 -9.21 66.49 15.36
N MET A 704 -8.81 67.66 15.87
CA MET A 704 -7.51 68.26 15.59
C MET A 704 -6.91 68.88 16.84
N VAL A 705 -5.72 68.41 17.23
CA VAL A 705 -4.86 69.10 18.20
C VAL A 705 -3.98 70.06 17.40
N LEU A 706 -4.10 71.36 17.67
CA LEU A 706 -3.24 72.40 17.12
C LEU A 706 -2.37 72.97 18.23
N ASP A 707 -1.07 72.90 18.05
CA ASP A 707 -0.13 73.37 19.05
C ASP A 707 0.96 74.25 18.44
N PHE A 708 0.87 75.53 18.78
CA PHE A 708 1.79 76.58 18.36
C PHE A 708 2.59 77.06 19.57
N ALA A 709 3.90 77.23 19.41
CA ALA A 709 4.73 77.77 20.48
C ALA A 709 4.48 79.27 20.65
N LEU A 710 3.91 79.63 21.81
CA LEU A 710 3.65 81.01 22.25
C LEU A 710 4.20 81.22 23.67
N PRO A 711 4.56 82.48 24.06
CA PRO A 711 4.93 82.80 25.43
C PRO A 711 3.84 82.38 26.43
N LYS A 712 4.22 81.86 27.60
CA LYS A 712 3.26 81.34 28.59
C LYS A 712 2.23 82.38 29.04
N GLU A 713 2.69 83.63 29.19
CA GLU A 713 1.84 84.76 29.55
C GLU A 713 0.83 85.06 28.44
N ALA A 714 1.24 85.00 27.18
CA ALA A 714 0.35 85.18 26.04
C ALA A 714 -0.69 84.05 25.95
N VAL A 715 -0.31 82.79 26.18
CA VAL A 715 -1.26 81.65 26.24
C VAL A 715 -2.28 81.87 27.36
N THR A 716 -1.82 82.25 28.56
CA THR A 716 -2.71 82.48 29.71
C THR A 716 -3.70 83.61 29.43
N PHE A 717 -3.22 84.72 28.86
CA PHE A 717 -4.07 85.85 28.47
C PHE A 717 -5.09 85.43 27.41
N PHE A 718 -4.64 84.73 26.36
CA PHE A 718 -5.49 84.20 25.31
C PHE A 718 -6.59 83.28 25.84
N THR A 719 -6.23 82.31 26.70
CA THR A 719 -7.19 81.39 27.32
C THR A 719 -8.23 82.14 28.15
N ASN A 720 -7.80 83.07 29.02
CA ASN A 720 -8.74 83.82 29.87
C ASN A 720 -9.71 84.67 29.03
N LYS A 721 -9.21 85.37 28.01
CA LYS A 721 -10.06 86.19 27.13
C LYS A 721 -11.04 85.35 26.30
N MET A 722 -10.60 84.20 25.79
CA MET A 722 -11.51 83.27 25.11
C MET A 722 -12.64 82.83 26.03
N ILE A 723 -12.35 82.51 27.31
CA ILE A 723 -13.36 82.10 28.29
C ILE A 723 -14.30 83.26 28.66
N GLU A 724 -13.77 84.44 28.95
CA GLU A 724 -14.56 85.66 29.25
C GLU A 724 -15.54 85.97 28.11
N ASN A 725 -15.08 85.88 26.86
CA ASN A 725 -15.85 86.20 25.67
C ASN A 725 -16.68 85.01 25.14
N SER A 726 -16.83 83.93 25.92
CA SER A 726 -17.56 82.72 25.50
C SER A 726 -19.08 82.80 25.68
N VAL A 727 -19.56 83.86 26.33
CA VAL A 727 -20.98 84.04 26.67
C VAL A 727 -21.82 84.13 25.39
N GLY A 728 -22.87 83.33 25.29
CA GLY A 728 -23.75 83.29 24.12
C GLY A 728 -23.26 82.38 22.98
N LEU A 729 -22.06 81.81 23.06
CA LEU A 729 -21.61 80.80 22.10
C LEU A 729 -22.31 79.46 22.32
N ASN A 730 -22.63 78.80 21.21
CA ASN A 730 -23.21 77.46 21.18
C ASN A 730 -22.21 76.41 21.69
N ALA A 731 -22.70 75.38 22.38
CA ALA A 731 -21.88 74.25 22.80
C ALA A 731 -21.41 73.38 21.61
N THR A 732 -20.35 72.60 21.83
CA THR A 732 -19.89 71.54 20.92
C THR A 732 -20.86 70.34 20.89
N TYR A 733 -20.98 69.68 19.75
CA TYR A 733 -21.67 68.42 19.54
C TYR A 733 -20.78 67.24 19.96
N ASN A 734 -20.74 66.95 21.26
CA ASN A 734 -19.90 65.89 21.80
C ASN A 734 -20.48 64.46 21.59
N ASN A 735 -21.68 64.32 21.04
CA ASN A 735 -22.39 63.03 20.87
C ASN A 735 -22.29 62.42 19.47
N ARG A 736 -21.42 62.93 18.59
CA ARG A 736 -21.25 62.39 17.23
C ARG A 736 -20.59 61.02 17.28
N GLU A 737 -21.06 60.09 16.45
CA GLU A 737 -20.51 58.71 16.35
C GLU A 737 -19.00 58.66 16.03
N MET A 738 -18.49 59.68 15.35
CA MET A 738 -17.08 59.79 14.99
C MET A 738 -16.17 60.11 16.20
N ILE A 739 -16.68 60.78 17.24
CA ILE A 739 -15.84 61.26 18.35
C ILE A 739 -15.18 60.11 19.13
N PRO A 740 -15.90 59.08 19.60
CA PRO A 740 -15.27 57.94 20.27
C PRO A 740 -14.19 57.28 19.41
N LYS A 741 -14.44 57.13 18.11
CA LYS A 741 -13.49 56.53 17.18
C LYS A 741 -12.23 57.38 17.02
N ALA A 742 -12.37 58.69 16.85
CA ALA A 742 -11.25 59.61 16.71
C ALA A 742 -10.43 59.75 18.01
N LEU A 743 -11.09 59.78 19.17
CA LEU A 743 -10.41 59.78 20.47
C LEU A 743 -9.57 58.51 20.68
N ALA A 744 -10.06 57.33 20.26
CA ALA A 744 -9.29 56.08 20.35
C ALA A 744 -7.98 56.10 19.54
N GLU A 745 -7.91 56.91 18.48
CA GLU A 745 -6.69 57.09 17.68
C GLU A 745 -5.71 58.11 18.30
N LEU A 746 -6.26 59.12 18.99
CA LEU A 746 -5.47 60.19 19.60
C LEU A 746 -4.94 59.80 20.96
N MET A 747 -5.68 59.01 21.74
CA MET A 747 -5.39 58.65 23.12
C MET A 747 -4.76 57.25 23.24
N GLU A 748 -4.03 57.06 24.35
CA GLU A 748 -3.61 55.73 24.79
C GLU A 748 -4.78 54.95 25.38
N GLU A 749 -4.71 53.61 25.38
CA GLU A 749 -5.86 52.74 25.70
C GLU A 749 -6.49 53.04 27.08
N LYS A 750 -5.66 53.26 28.11
CA LYS A 750 -6.14 53.57 29.45
C LYS A 750 -6.87 54.92 29.49
N GLU A 751 -6.24 55.95 28.92
CA GLU A 751 -6.78 57.31 28.85
C GLU A 751 -8.09 57.36 28.04
N TYR A 752 -8.18 56.58 26.96
CA TYR A 752 -9.40 56.43 26.18
C TYR A 752 -10.54 55.82 27.00
N LYS A 753 -10.28 54.75 27.77
CA LYS A 753 -11.31 54.11 28.62
C LYS A 753 -11.82 55.08 29.68
N ASP A 754 -10.92 55.78 30.37
CA ASP A 754 -11.27 56.80 31.36
C ASP A 754 -12.10 57.92 30.70
N ALA A 755 -11.70 58.38 29.51
CA ALA A 755 -12.41 59.41 28.76
C ALA A 755 -13.83 58.98 28.35
N MET A 756 -14.00 57.73 27.90
CA MET A 756 -15.30 57.20 27.52
C MET A 756 -16.28 57.07 28.69
N GLU A 757 -15.79 56.80 29.90
CA GLU A 757 -16.64 56.77 31.11
C GLU A 757 -17.07 58.19 31.51
N GLU A 758 -16.15 59.16 31.51
CA GLU A 758 -16.46 60.56 31.85
C GLU A 758 -17.46 61.19 30.86
N MET A 759 -17.31 60.88 29.56
CA MET A 759 -18.22 61.34 28.50
C MET A 759 -19.67 60.85 28.66
N LYS A 760 -19.96 59.85 29.51
CA LYS A 760 -21.34 59.44 29.80
C LYS A 760 -22.11 60.48 30.61
N THR A 761 -21.40 61.30 31.38
CA THR A 761 -21.99 62.27 32.32
C THR A 761 -21.59 63.72 32.04
N GLY A 762 -20.68 63.95 31.08
CA GLY A 762 -20.20 65.26 30.69
C GLY A 762 -19.67 65.31 29.25
N GLY A 763 -18.96 66.39 28.91
CA GLY A 763 -18.29 66.53 27.62
C GLY A 763 -16.92 65.85 27.57
N ILE A 764 -16.14 66.12 26.52
CA ILE A 764 -14.83 65.48 26.33
C ILE A 764 -13.88 65.92 27.47
N PRO A 765 -13.23 64.98 28.18
CA PRO A 765 -12.33 65.33 29.27
C PRO A 765 -10.97 65.83 28.75
N LEU A 766 -10.31 66.66 29.56
CA LEU A 766 -8.95 67.09 29.26
C LEU A 766 -7.98 65.94 29.51
N SER A 767 -7.01 65.79 28.62
CA SER A 767 -6.11 64.65 28.64
C SER A 767 -4.76 65.05 28.05
N LYS A 768 -3.70 64.33 28.39
CA LYS A 768 -2.34 64.63 27.93
C LYS A 768 -2.20 64.41 26.42
N SER A 769 -2.88 63.41 25.88
CA SER A 769 -2.77 63.07 24.46
C SER A 769 -3.44 64.08 23.52
N ILE A 770 -4.40 64.86 24.01
CA ILE A 770 -5.07 65.93 23.28
C ILE A 770 -4.69 67.33 23.78
N GLU A 771 -3.64 67.44 24.60
CA GLU A 771 -3.10 68.71 25.07
C GLU A 771 -2.43 69.48 23.93
N GLY A 772 -2.70 70.78 23.82
CA GLY A 772 -2.09 71.71 22.86
C GLY A 772 -2.66 73.12 23.04
N LEU A 773 -2.23 74.08 22.22
CA LEU A 773 -2.82 75.43 22.25
C LEU A 773 -4.34 75.39 22.04
N MET A 774 -4.83 74.57 21.12
CA MET A 774 -6.26 74.32 20.93
C MET A 774 -6.52 72.85 20.62
N PHE A 775 -7.54 72.29 21.26
CA PHE A 775 -8.15 71.04 20.83
C PHE A 775 -9.50 71.30 20.18
N ILE A 776 -9.55 71.06 18.88
CA ILE A 776 -10.73 71.23 18.04
C ILE A 776 -11.40 69.87 17.90
N SER A 777 -12.58 69.71 18.48
CA SER A 777 -13.35 68.45 18.45
C SER A 777 -14.27 68.36 17.23
N GLU A 778 -14.54 69.48 16.57
CA GLU A 778 -15.37 69.53 15.37
C GLU A 778 -14.73 70.43 14.32
N ILE A 779 -14.11 69.83 13.31
CA ILE A 779 -13.71 70.54 12.11
C ILE A 779 -14.01 69.75 10.86
N LYS A 780 -14.81 70.36 9.98
CA LYS A 780 -15.10 69.84 8.65
C LYS A 780 -14.23 70.57 7.63
N LEU A 781 -13.43 69.83 6.89
CA LEU A 781 -12.55 70.35 5.85
C LEU A 781 -12.99 69.82 4.49
N VAL A 782 -12.95 70.67 3.48
CA VAL A 782 -13.11 70.28 2.07
C VAL A 782 -11.80 70.55 1.35
N TRP A 783 -11.37 69.63 0.50
CA TRP A 783 -10.26 69.88 -0.40
C TRP A 783 -10.70 70.80 -1.54
N ASP A 784 -10.15 72.02 -1.58
CA ASP A 784 -10.33 72.98 -2.66
C ASP A 784 -9.17 72.86 -3.65
N GLN A 785 -9.47 72.35 -4.85
CA GLN A 785 -8.48 72.08 -5.88
C GLN A 785 -7.85 73.36 -6.48
N ASP A 786 -8.61 74.45 -6.58
CA ASP A 786 -8.13 75.72 -7.14
C ASP A 786 -7.13 76.38 -6.19
N ARG A 787 -7.47 76.36 -4.89
CA ARG A 787 -6.61 76.90 -3.82
C ARG A 787 -5.50 75.94 -3.42
N LYS A 788 -5.59 74.66 -3.82
CA LYS A 788 -4.72 73.56 -3.36
C LYS A 788 -4.67 73.50 -1.83
N ALA A 789 -5.84 73.59 -1.20
CA ALA A 789 -5.94 73.79 0.23
C ALA A 789 -7.06 72.97 0.86
N TYR A 790 -6.86 72.54 2.11
CA TYR A 790 -7.97 72.11 2.96
C TYR A 790 -8.64 73.34 3.54
N VAL A 791 -9.95 73.48 3.35
CA VAL A 791 -10.72 74.66 3.74
C VAL A 791 -11.84 74.26 4.69
N SER A 792 -11.96 74.95 5.83
CA SER A 792 -13.04 74.68 6.79
C SER A 792 -14.41 75.17 6.34
N VAL A 793 -15.42 74.35 6.63
CA VAL A 793 -16.83 74.63 6.32
C VAL A 793 -17.65 74.57 7.60
N GLY A 794 -18.50 75.59 7.81
CA GLY A 794 -19.29 75.75 9.03
C GLY A 794 -18.53 76.35 10.20
N ASP A 795 -19.15 76.33 11.38
CA ASP A 795 -18.55 76.75 12.65
C ASP A 795 -17.55 75.70 13.15
N ILE A 796 -16.56 76.13 13.95
CA ILE A 796 -15.48 75.28 14.45
C ILE A 796 -15.71 75.02 15.95
N GLY A 797 -15.82 73.74 16.34
CA GLY A 797 -16.02 73.34 17.72
C GLY A 797 -14.70 73.16 18.46
N ILE A 798 -14.46 74.00 19.47
CA ILE A 798 -13.24 73.99 20.27
C ILE A 798 -13.58 73.44 21.66
N THR A 799 -12.93 72.34 22.05
CA THR A 799 -13.12 71.69 23.35
C THR A 799 -12.21 72.29 24.41
N SER A 800 -10.95 72.60 24.09
CA SER A 800 -10.02 73.24 25.02
C SER A 800 -9.15 74.30 24.35
N VAL A 801 -8.76 75.29 25.14
CA VAL A 801 -7.80 76.35 24.78
C VAL A 801 -6.72 76.38 25.87
N GLY A 802 -5.49 76.03 25.50
CA GLY A 802 -4.46 75.65 26.46
C GLY A 802 -4.95 74.48 27.33
N ASN A 803 -4.72 74.58 28.63
CA ASN A 803 -5.09 73.54 29.60
C ASN A 803 -6.45 73.81 30.26
N THR A 804 -7.32 74.57 29.61
CA THR A 804 -8.64 74.92 30.15
C THR A 804 -9.76 74.50 29.20
N LYS A 805 -10.82 73.97 29.81
CA LYS A 805 -12.03 73.51 29.11
C LYS A 805 -12.83 74.71 28.59
N PHE A 806 -13.22 74.65 27.31
CA PHE A 806 -13.93 75.72 26.60
C PHE A 806 -15.28 75.24 26.04
N GLU A 807 -15.29 74.13 25.27
CA GLU A 807 -16.49 73.47 24.71
C GLU A 807 -17.50 74.39 24.01
N LYS A 808 -17.00 75.33 23.21
CA LYS A 808 -17.84 76.23 22.40
C LYS A 808 -17.53 76.13 20.91
N ARG A 809 -18.54 76.42 20.10
CA ARG A 809 -18.41 76.65 18.66
C ARG A 809 -18.16 78.13 18.38
N VAL A 810 -17.14 78.40 17.57
CA VAL A 810 -16.76 79.74 17.12
C VAL A 810 -16.93 79.88 15.62
N LYS A 811 -17.25 81.10 15.17
CA LYS A 811 -17.22 81.43 13.74
C LYS A 811 -15.76 81.58 13.33
N GLY A 812 -15.36 80.91 12.25
CA GLY A 812 -13.97 80.95 11.82
C GLY A 812 -13.70 80.28 10.48
N LYS A 813 -12.48 80.44 10.01
CA LYS A 813 -11.93 79.82 8.80
C LYS A 813 -10.54 79.28 9.09
N LEU A 814 -10.39 77.95 8.98
CA LEU A 814 -9.10 77.29 8.88
C LEU A 814 -8.83 76.98 7.41
N MET A 815 -7.64 77.32 6.95
CA MET A 815 -7.13 76.96 5.64
C MET A 815 -5.73 76.39 5.78
N ILE A 816 -5.50 75.21 5.20
CA ILE A 816 -4.18 74.60 5.13
C ILE A 816 -3.80 74.49 3.65
N GLU A 817 -3.05 75.46 3.15
CA GLU A 817 -2.62 75.55 1.76
C GLU A 817 -1.36 74.73 1.53
N ARG A 818 -1.36 73.93 0.46
CA ARG A 818 -0.18 73.18 0.03
C ARG A 818 0.65 74.03 -0.93
N LYS A 819 1.92 74.28 -0.60
CA LYS A 819 2.84 75.03 -1.46
C LYS A 819 4.16 74.30 -1.61
N ARG A 820 4.75 74.34 -2.81
CA ARG A 820 6.12 73.81 -3.06
C ARG A 820 7.17 74.42 -2.13
N SER A 821 6.92 75.64 -1.68
CA SER A 821 7.75 76.42 -0.77
C SER A 821 7.66 76.01 0.71
N GLY A 822 6.73 75.15 1.09
CA GLY A 822 6.36 74.85 2.48
C GLY A 822 4.87 75.16 2.70
N ASP A 823 4.17 74.26 3.40
CA ASP A 823 2.73 74.35 3.61
C ASP A 823 2.38 75.51 4.56
N GLU A 824 1.24 76.15 4.29
CA GLU A 824 0.78 77.35 5.00
C GLU A 824 -0.51 77.06 5.76
N ILE A 825 -0.55 77.38 7.05
CA ILE A 825 -1.76 77.26 7.87
C ILE A 825 -2.23 78.66 8.19
N THR A 826 -3.46 78.99 7.81
CA THR A 826 -4.11 80.23 8.23
C THR A 826 -5.37 79.91 9.00
N PHE A 827 -5.46 80.39 10.23
CA PHE A 827 -6.61 80.20 11.10
C PHE A 827 -7.12 81.56 11.58
N TYR A 828 -8.34 81.88 11.18
CA TYR A 828 -9.12 82.98 11.73
C TYR A 828 -10.28 82.42 12.54
N PHE A 829 -10.51 82.96 13.72
CA PHE A 829 -11.71 82.67 14.50
C PHE A 829 -12.10 83.86 15.37
N GLN A 830 -13.39 83.94 15.69
CA GLN A 830 -13.96 85.01 16.49
C GLN A 830 -14.98 84.46 17.50
N THR A 831 -14.96 85.00 18.71
CA THR A 831 -15.99 84.73 19.73
C THR A 831 -17.18 85.68 19.55
N ASP A 832 -16.92 86.91 19.10
CA ASP A 832 -17.93 87.85 18.61
C ASP A 832 -17.29 88.82 17.59
N ASP A 833 -18.03 89.84 17.15
CA ASP A 833 -17.53 90.76 16.11
C ASP A 833 -16.38 91.67 16.58
N ASN A 834 -16.22 91.87 17.89
CA ASN A 834 -15.16 92.68 18.48
C ASN A 834 -13.96 91.85 18.97
N HIS A 835 -14.13 90.55 19.20
CA HIS A 835 -13.12 89.67 19.76
C HIS A 835 -12.74 88.56 18.77
N TRP A 836 -11.57 88.71 18.12
CA TRP A 836 -11.10 87.80 17.09
C TRP A 836 -9.58 87.59 17.13
N TYR A 837 -9.15 86.48 16.54
CA TYR A 837 -7.76 86.07 16.43
C TYR A 837 -7.45 85.63 15.00
N PHE A 838 -6.28 86.01 14.52
CA PHE A 838 -5.73 85.66 13.23
C PHE A 838 -4.34 85.05 13.42
N ILE A 839 -4.18 83.81 12.98
CA ILE A 839 -2.94 83.03 13.04
C ILE A 839 -2.56 82.65 11.62
N ASN A 840 -1.32 82.88 11.23
CA ASN A 840 -0.76 82.45 9.97
C ASN A 840 0.62 81.82 10.20
N TYR A 841 0.81 80.59 9.77
CA TYR A 841 2.06 79.87 9.90
C TYR A 841 2.58 79.46 8.53
N LEU A 842 3.81 79.85 8.22
CA LEU A 842 4.49 79.52 6.98
C LEU A 842 6.00 79.41 7.22
N ARG A 843 6.62 78.31 6.81
CA ARG A 843 8.10 78.11 6.86
C ARG A 843 8.69 78.44 8.23
N ASN A 844 8.19 77.82 9.30
CA ASN A 844 8.63 78.07 10.68
C ASN A 844 8.44 79.51 11.19
N ASN A 845 7.72 80.38 10.46
CA ASN A 845 7.32 81.70 10.94
C ASN A 845 5.86 81.63 11.36
N LEU A 846 5.58 81.91 12.63
CA LEU A 846 4.24 82.14 13.14
C LEU A 846 3.96 83.64 13.19
N TYR A 847 2.97 84.07 12.43
CA TYR A 847 2.42 85.42 12.46
C TYR A 847 1.08 85.39 13.18
N ILE A 848 0.93 86.17 14.24
CA ILE A 848 -0.31 86.24 15.02
C ILE A 848 -0.76 87.67 15.23
N TYR A 849 -2.07 87.92 15.18
CA TYR A 849 -2.66 89.22 15.47
C TYR A 849 -4.10 89.04 15.98
N SER A 850 -4.50 89.87 16.93
CA SER A 850 -5.84 89.85 17.53
C SER A 850 -6.44 91.24 17.59
N SER A 851 -7.75 91.35 17.78
CA SER A 851 -8.37 92.61 18.23
C SER A 851 -7.97 93.02 19.65
N GLU A 852 -7.42 92.09 20.45
CA GLU A 852 -6.94 92.35 21.81
C GLU A 852 -5.56 93.04 21.80
N SER A 853 -5.52 94.34 22.11
CA SER A 853 -4.26 95.11 22.10
C SER A 853 -3.22 94.57 23.08
N ASP A 854 -3.65 94.10 24.25
CA ASP A 854 -2.75 93.59 25.29
C ASP A 854 -2.14 92.25 24.89
N PHE A 855 -2.91 91.38 24.23
CA PHE A 855 -2.37 90.15 23.64
C PHE A 855 -1.29 90.48 22.60
N ASN A 856 -1.54 91.44 21.70
CA ASN A 856 -0.56 91.85 20.70
C ASN A 856 0.72 92.43 21.33
N ASN A 857 0.59 93.19 22.43
CA ASN A 857 1.73 93.70 23.18
C ASN A 857 2.56 92.56 23.77
N LEU A 858 1.92 91.57 24.41
CA LEU A 858 2.61 90.39 24.94
C LEU A 858 3.39 89.63 23.85
N ILE A 859 2.79 89.45 22.66
CA ILE A 859 3.48 88.82 21.53
C ILE A 859 4.69 89.65 21.11
N ARG A 860 4.57 90.98 21.00
CA ARG A 860 5.67 91.86 20.61
C ARG A 860 6.81 91.85 21.62
N ASP A 861 6.48 91.82 22.90
CA ASP A 861 7.45 92.05 23.97
C ASP A 861 8.13 90.73 24.39
N LEU A 862 7.45 89.58 24.24
CA LEU A 862 7.92 88.26 24.69
C LEU A 862 8.28 87.28 23.54
N TYR A 863 8.28 87.70 22.28
CA TYR A 863 8.51 86.79 21.14
C TYR A 863 9.83 85.99 21.21
N THR A 864 10.87 86.54 21.84
CA THR A 864 12.19 85.90 21.98
C THR A 864 12.18 84.67 22.89
N GLU A 865 11.18 84.50 23.75
CA GLU A 865 11.07 83.33 24.63
C GLU A 865 10.97 82.03 23.83
N VAL A 866 10.23 82.08 22.71
CA VAL A 866 9.90 80.93 21.86
C VAL A 866 10.59 80.96 20.50
N SER A 867 11.12 82.10 20.05
CA SER A 867 11.79 82.23 18.75
C SER A 867 13.22 81.65 18.78
N LYS A 868 13.34 80.31 18.74
CA LYS A 868 14.60 79.55 18.79
C LYS A 868 14.60 78.43 17.75
N ASP A 869 15.78 77.89 17.45
CA ASP A 869 15.97 76.69 16.61
C ASP A 869 15.26 76.73 15.25
N GLY A 870 15.23 77.90 14.60
CA GLY A 870 14.62 78.09 13.28
C GLY A 870 13.13 78.41 13.29
N TYR A 871 12.47 78.44 14.47
CA TYR A 871 11.11 78.95 14.66
C TYR A 871 11.12 80.44 15.02
N THR A 872 10.20 81.22 14.46
CA THR A 872 10.07 82.66 14.77
C THR A 872 8.62 83.05 15.01
N LEU A 873 8.38 83.82 16.05
CA LEU A 873 7.08 84.42 16.37
C LEU A 873 7.11 85.91 16.02
N LYS A 874 6.11 86.38 15.27
CA LYS A 874 5.97 87.77 14.81
C LYS A 874 4.52 88.22 14.89
N LEU A 875 4.31 89.53 15.02
CA LEU A 875 2.98 90.10 14.82
C LEU A 875 2.60 90.07 13.33
N ALA A 876 1.39 89.60 13.03
CA ALA A 876 0.79 89.75 11.70
C ALA A 876 0.37 91.21 11.44
N SER A 877 0.31 91.61 10.17
CA SER A 877 -0.27 92.91 9.80
C SER A 877 -1.81 92.84 9.76
N PRO A 878 -2.55 93.90 10.13
CA PRO A 878 -4.02 93.93 9.98
C PRO A 878 -4.49 93.64 8.55
N ARG A 879 -3.69 94.05 7.55
CA ARG A 879 -3.96 93.78 6.13
C ARG A 879 -3.95 92.29 5.78
N ALA A 880 -3.14 91.48 6.47
CA ALA A 880 -3.07 90.04 6.23
C ALA A 880 -4.41 89.36 6.57
N LYS A 881 -5.03 89.75 7.69
CA LYS A 881 -6.38 89.28 8.08
C LYS A 881 -7.44 89.67 7.05
N ILE A 882 -7.45 90.93 6.60
CA ILE A 882 -8.43 91.41 5.61
C ILE A 882 -8.28 90.65 4.28
N LYS A 883 -7.04 90.44 3.83
CA LYS A 883 -6.75 89.69 2.61
C LYS A 883 -7.22 88.22 2.71
N PHE A 884 -7.01 87.58 3.85
CA PHE A 884 -7.47 86.21 4.05
C PHE A 884 -9.01 86.11 4.03
N MET A 885 -9.71 86.98 4.75
CA MET A 885 -11.17 86.95 4.82
C MET A 885 -11.84 87.26 3.47
N SER A 886 -11.35 88.28 2.76
CA SER A 886 -11.83 88.63 1.41
C SER A 886 -11.65 87.51 0.38
N SER A 887 -10.67 86.62 0.57
CA SER A 887 -10.46 85.46 -0.30
C SER A 887 -11.60 84.44 -0.28
N PHE A 888 -12.46 84.47 0.74
CA PHE A 888 -13.67 83.65 0.83
C PHE A 888 -14.92 84.36 0.32
N GLU A 889 -14.94 85.70 0.31
CA GLU A 889 -16.06 86.51 -0.18
C GLU A 889 -16.09 86.57 -1.71
N ALA A 890 -14.93 86.76 -2.36
CA ALA A 890 -14.81 86.85 -3.81
C ALA A 890 -15.24 85.59 -4.60
N LYS A 891 -15.36 84.43 -3.93
CA LYS A 891 -15.84 83.19 -4.58
C LYS A 891 -17.37 83.04 -4.51
N LYS A 892 -18.04 83.71 -3.56
CA LYS A 892 -19.52 83.71 -3.48
C LYS A 892 -20.16 84.48 -4.65
N GLU A 893 -19.52 85.55 -5.14
CA GLU A 893 -20.02 86.34 -6.27
C GLU A 893 -19.83 85.66 -7.65
N GLY A 894 -19.06 84.57 -7.72
CA GLY A 894 -18.87 83.78 -8.95
C GLY A 894 -19.63 82.46 -9.00
N GLU A 895 -20.36 82.11 -7.93
CA GLU A 895 -21.19 80.90 -7.81
C GLU A 895 -22.70 81.20 -7.68
N GLU A 896 -23.10 82.49 -7.70
CA GLU A 896 -24.45 82.96 -8.09
C GLU A 896 -24.47 83.28 -9.59
#